data_AF-E4UXA3-F1
#
_entry.id   AF-E4UXA3-F1
#
_cell.length_a   1.000
_cell.length_b   1.000
_cell.length_c   1.000
_cell.angle_alpha   90.00
_cell.angle_beta   90.00
_cell.angle_gamma   90.00
#
_symmetry.space_group_name_H-M   'P 1'
#
loop_
_entity.id
_entity.type
_entity.pdbx_description
1 polymer ?
#
loop_
_entity_poly.entity_id
_entity_poly.type
_entity_poly.pdbx_seq_one_letter_code
_entity_poly.pdbx_strand_id
1 'polypeptide(L)'
;MAYNRLHEPEQEPLSPTMNPHQPASPSRPYHGGYQLEDNPFHQPVQQPMTHLEMPSADRLQYQPTYSVENIQNSYGHNEAYEEEHPYRPPPRPIAGSGALALSPEAHHDAYYTQPYEPTVTPGSDYDRPHQNYPPRQYEDHVPILHHEPSYTPSNFDLSHTPHPVDTDGYTDDPNMALNVAPTPSPAPIRRWKTVREVQLFNGNLVLDCPIPPKLLSQINHAEPPERDEFTHMRYSAATCDPADFYQERFTLRQRLFAKPRHTELFIVVTMYNEDEFLFARTMAGVFKNIEYMCSRTSSKTWGKEAWKKIVVCIVSDGRGKINPRTRAVLAGLGVYQDGIAKQQVNGKDVTAHIYEYTTQIGMEVKGTQVILKPRPGMPVQLLFCLKEKNQKKINSHRWFFQAFGRVLDPNICVLLDAGTKPGRQSIYQLWRAFDLEPMCGGACGEIKVMLSHGKKLLNPLVAGQNFEYKMSNILDKPLESAFGFISVLPGAFSAYRYVALQNDKNGQGPLEKYFAGEKMHGANAGVFTANMYLAEDRILCFELVTKRNCQWILQYVKSATGETDVPDRMPEFILQRRRWLNGSFFAAVYAILHFYQVGRSNHSFARKLMLIIEFIYQTINLLFAWFAIGNFFLVFRILTASLGTADLLGKAGSILGVIFEWLYLATLVTCFVLALGNRPQGSNKFYMTMVGFWCMIMIYLTFAAIFVTVKSIQNEVRDGNFTFATLFQNLQFFSIFVSLLTTYVFWFLASILFFDPWHMFTCFLQYLLLTPTYINVLNIYAFCNTHDITWGTKGDDKPEKLPSAHLKPGGKVDVEIPQDDGDLNAQYEAELAKFANKPPKETRVVSESEKQEDYYKGFRSAVVLAWIFCNFALGAVVLSAAGLERVDSSSQDTSQKRSIIYMAVVLWSVAGLSLFRFIGAMWFLVVRMFRGV
;
A
#
# COMPACT_ATOMS: atom_id res chain seq x y z
N MET A 1 30.82 -11.16 -31.17
CA MET A 1 31.27 -10.79 -32.54
C MET A 1 30.05 -10.83 -33.47
N ALA A 2 30.13 -10.32 -34.69
CA ALA A 2 28.97 -10.07 -35.57
C ALA A 2 28.90 -11.01 -36.79
N TYR A 3 27.97 -10.72 -37.71
CA TYR A 3 27.74 -11.33 -39.04
C TYR A 3 27.01 -12.70 -39.07
N ASN A 4 26.30 -13.09 -40.15
CA ASN A 4 25.28 -12.33 -40.94
C ASN A 4 24.35 -13.32 -41.71
N ARG A 5 23.39 -12.80 -42.52
CA ARG A 5 22.34 -13.53 -43.28
C ARG A 5 22.77 -14.08 -44.67
N LEU A 6 21.77 -14.60 -45.40
CA LEU A 6 21.59 -14.78 -46.88
C LEU A 6 21.89 -16.21 -47.42
N HIS A 7 21.19 -16.81 -48.40
CA HIS A 7 19.94 -16.45 -49.15
C HIS A 7 19.10 -17.72 -49.54
N GLU A 8 18.28 -17.65 -50.60
CA GLU A 8 17.11 -18.49 -50.98
C GLU A 8 17.38 -19.78 -51.82
N PRO A 9 16.34 -20.62 -52.09
CA PRO A 9 16.46 -21.93 -52.77
C PRO A 9 16.00 -21.97 -54.25
N GLU A 10 16.14 -23.13 -54.91
CA GLU A 10 15.76 -23.41 -56.31
C GLU A 10 14.69 -24.54 -56.47
N GLN A 11 14.40 -24.97 -57.71
CA GLN A 11 13.07 -25.44 -58.16
C GLN A 11 12.80 -26.97 -58.23
N GLU A 12 11.52 -27.30 -58.44
CA GLU A 12 10.86 -28.60 -58.68
C GLU A 12 11.23 -29.26 -60.05
N PRO A 13 10.90 -30.55 -60.37
CA PRO A 13 9.54 -30.88 -60.89
C PRO A 13 9.00 -32.35 -60.85
N LEU A 14 7.66 -32.48 -61.03
CA LEU A 14 6.88 -33.55 -61.74
C LEU A 14 6.57 -34.96 -61.12
N SER A 15 5.50 -35.60 -61.64
CA SER A 15 4.85 -36.90 -61.27
C SER A 15 4.13 -37.52 -62.53
N PRO A 16 3.41 -38.69 -62.57
CA PRO A 16 2.11 -38.93 -61.87
C PRO A 16 1.63 -40.43 -61.66
N THR A 17 0.31 -40.65 -61.41
CA THR A 17 -0.52 -41.92 -61.44
C THR A 17 -0.45 -42.87 -60.22
N MET A 18 -1.47 -43.68 -59.84
CA MET A 18 -2.81 -44.02 -60.39
C MET A 18 -3.84 -44.40 -59.26
N ASN A 19 -5.15 -44.57 -59.57
CA ASN A 19 -6.30 -44.87 -58.65
C ASN A 19 -6.94 -46.26 -59.02
N PRO A 20 -8.08 -46.81 -58.49
CA PRO A 20 -9.16 -46.24 -57.65
C PRO A 20 -9.75 -47.11 -56.48
N HIS A 21 -10.55 -46.50 -55.58
CA HIS A 21 -11.98 -46.85 -55.30
C HIS A 21 -12.61 -45.98 -54.16
N GLN A 22 -13.95 -45.86 -54.17
CA GLN A 22 -14.84 -45.08 -53.27
C GLN A 22 -16.18 -45.86 -53.11
N PRO A 23 -17.11 -45.60 -52.15
CA PRO A 23 -17.74 -44.29 -51.78
C PRO A 23 -17.94 -44.09 -50.23
N ALA A 24 -18.61 -43.07 -49.66
CA ALA A 24 -18.85 -41.64 -49.95
C ALA A 24 -19.49 -40.95 -48.69
N SER A 25 -19.89 -39.68 -48.78
CA SER A 25 -20.59 -38.84 -47.76
C SER A 25 -19.66 -38.07 -46.76
N PRO A 26 -20.01 -36.83 -46.35
CA PRO A 26 -19.71 -35.69 -47.24
C PRO A 26 -19.06 -34.43 -46.59
N SER A 27 -18.47 -33.61 -47.47
CA SER A 27 -18.21 -32.16 -47.36
C SER A 27 -17.34 -31.61 -46.21
N ARG A 28 -16.20 -31.02 -46.60
CA ARG A 28 -15.31 -30.13 -45.81
C ARG A 28 -15.32 -28.70 -46.44
N PRO A 29 -14.61 -27.68 -45.90
CA PRO A 29 -14.85 -26.26 -46.21
C PRO A 29 -14.09 -25.74 -47.43
N TYR A 30 -14.29 -24.46 -47.75
CA TYR A 30 -13.42 -23.67 -48.63
C TYR A 30 -12.93 -22.37 -47.97
N HIS A 31 -11.88 -21.77 -48.53
CA HIS A 31 -11.16 -20.61 -48.00
C HIS A 31 -10.86 -19.63 -49.15
N GLY A 32 -10.96 -18.32 -48.87
CA GLY A 32 -10.72 -17.24 -49.85
C GLY A 32 -11.97 -16.87 -50.69
N GLY A 33 -12.05 -15.67 -51.27
CA GLY A 33 -11.15 -14.53 -51.12
C GLY A 33 -11.19 -13.58 -52.32
N TYR A 34 -11.84 -12.42 -52.17
CA TYR A 34 -11.84 -11.27 -53.09
C TYR A 34 -11.72 -10.01 -52.21
N GLN A 35 -10.80 -9.05 -52.40
CA GLN A 35 -10.23 -8.41 -53.59
C GLN A 35 -11.16 -7.34 -54.18
N LEU A 36 -10.64 -6.10 -54.29
CA LEU A 36 -11.33 -4.93 -54.83
C LEU A 36 -11.32 -4.97 -56.36
N GLU A 37 -12.47 -4.64 -56.96
CA GLU A 37 -12.56 -4.15 -58.34
C GLU A 37 -13.51 -2.94 -58.37
N ASP A 38 -13.08 -1.86 -59.03
CA ASP A 38 -13.96 -0.78 -59.46
C ASP A 38 -14.73 -1.23 -60.71
N ASN A 39 -15.99 -0.82 -60.86
CA ASN A 39 -16.61 -0.74 -62.19
C ASN A 39 -17.70 0.35 -62.21
N PRO A 40 -17.80 1.19 -63.26
CA PRO A 40 -18.62 2.40 -63.25
C PRO A 40 -20.00 2.19 -63.87
N PHE A 41 -20.99 3.01 -63.46
CA PHE A 41 -21.91 3.72 -64.37
C PHE A 41 -22.67 4.83 -63.62
N HIS A 42 -23.05 5.91 -64.31
CA HIS A 42 -23.76 7.05 -63.74
C HIS A 42 -25.26 6.78 -63.52
N GLN A 43 -25.82 7.20 -62.38
CA GLN A 43 -26.75 8.34 -62.31
C GLN A 43 -27.03 8.79 -60.86
N PRO A 44 -27.40 10.06 -60.60
CA PRO A 44 -27.54 10.60 -59.25
C PRO A 44 -28.99 10.58 -58.73
N VAL A 45 -29.19 10.12 -57.49
CA VAL A 45 -30.41 10.37 -56.70
C VAL A 45 -30.01 10.82 -55.30
N GLN A 46 -30.45 12.01 -54.89
CA GLN A 46 -30.21 12.53 -53.55
C GLN A 46 -31.21 11.95 -52.56
N GLN A 47 -30.76 11.14 -51.60
CA GLN A 47 -31.45 10.90 -50.34
C GLN A 47 -30.45 10.85 -49.18
N PRO A 48 -30.64 11.64 -48.10
CA PRO A 48 -29.76 11.59 -46.94
C PRO A 48 -30.06 10.34 -46.10
N MET A 49 -29.34 9.26 -46.36
CA MET A 49 -29.27 8.11 -45.46
C MET A 49 -28.61 8.55 -44.15
N THR A 50 -29.41 8.77 -43.11
CA THR A 50 -28.92 9.02 -41.76
C THR A 50 -28.19 7.80 -41.24
N HIS A 51 -26.87 7.85 -41.22
CA HIS A 51 -26.06 6.86 -40.53
C HIS A 51 -26.43 6.86 -39.04
N LEU A 52 -27.10 5.79 -38.60
CA LEU A 52 -27.25 5.47 -37.18
C LEU A 52 -25.89 5.01 -36.66
N GLU A 53 -25.05 5.97 -36.28
CA GLU A 53 -23.86 5.69 -35.49
C GLU A 53 -24.29 5.03 -34.18
N MET A 54 -23.88 3.78 -33.98
CA MET A 54 -24.00 3.15 -32.67
C MET A 54 -23.10 3.91 -31.70
N PRO A 55 -23.62 4.42 -30.55
CA PRO A 55 -22.83 5.23 -29.64
C PRO A 55 -21.53 4.55 -29.21
N SER A 56 -20.43 5.30 -29.21
CA SER A 56 -19.12 4.78 -28.83
C SER A 56 -19.16 4.22 -27.40
N ALA A 57 -18.58 3.03 -27.21
CA ALA A 57 -18.70 2.30 -25.94
C ALA A 57 -18.00 2.97 -24.74
N ASP A 58 -17.24 4.04 -24.98
CA ASP A 58 -16.54 4.86 -23.98
C ASP A 58 -17.23 6.20 -23.69
N ARG A 59 -18.43 6.48 -24.23
CA ARG A 59 -19.20 7.71 -23.88
C ARG A 59 -19.62 7.67 -22.40
N LEU A 60 -19.31 8.75 -21.67
CA LEU A 60 -19.76 8.98 -20.29
C LEU A 60 -21.21 9.47 -20.27
N GLN A 61 -21.95 9.16 -19.20
CA GLN A 61 -23.22 9.80 -18.88
C GLN A 61 -23.02 11.29 -18.54
N TYR A 62 -23.97 12.14 -18.96
CA TYR A 62 -24.02 13.55 -18.56
C TYR A 62 -24.14 13.68 -17.04
N GLN A 63 -23.53 14.74 -16.49
CA GLN A 63 -23.38 14.98 -15.06
C GLN A 63 -23.35 16.50 -14.79
N PRO A 64 -23.69 16.95 -13.56
CA PRO A 64 -23.62 18.35 -13.16
C PRO A 64 -22.22 18.95 -13.37
N THR A 65 -22.18 20.07 -14.07
CA THR A 65 -20.98 20.81 -14.44
C THR A 65 -21.23 22.32 -14.25
N TYR A 66 -20.24 23.16 -14.48
CA TYR A 66 -20.37 24.61 -14.37
C TYR A 66 -19.57 25.32 -15.47
N SER A 67 -20.07 26.46 -15.96
CA SER A 67 -19.30 27.27 -16.89
C SER A 67 -18.18 28.05 -16.19
N VAL A 68 -17.09 28.25 -16.92
CA VAL A 68 -15.89 29.01 -16.55
C VAL A 68 -15.65 29.98 -17.70
N GLU A 69 -15.42 31.25 -17.40
CA GLU A 69 -15.22 32.26 -18.44
C GLU A 69 -13.92 31.95 -19.22
N ASN A 70 -13.92 32.28 -20.52
CA ASN A 70 -12.84 32.01 -21.49
C ASN A 70 -12.57 30.53 -21.88
N ILE A 71 -12.98 29.53 -21.07
CA ILE A 71 -12.90 28.11 -21.48
C ILE A 71 -13.98 27.77 -22.51
N GLN A 72 -13.57 27.31 -23.69
CA GLN A 72 -14.49 26.85 -24.76
C GLN A 72 -15.42 25.72 -24.29
N ASN A 73 -16.70 25.85 -24.62
CA ASN A 73 -17.80 24.93 -24.28
C ASN A 73 -17.93 24.60 -22.78
N SER A 74 -17.54 25.53 -21.89
CA SER A 74 -17.94 25.46 -20.49
C SER A 74 -19.43 25.82 -20.28
N TYR A 75 -20.01 26.62 -21.19
CA TYR A 75 -21.41 27.04 -21.21
C TYR A 75 -22.35 25.99 -21.84
N GLY A 76 -23.65 26.09 -21.59
CA GLY A 76 -24.68 25.22 -22.19
C GLY A 76 -24.81 23.82 -21.58
N HIS A 77 -23.72 23.19 -21.12
CA HIS A 77 -23.78 21.80 -20.65
C HIS A 77 -24.52 21.60 -19.31
N ASN A 78 -24.51 22.57 -18.40
CA ASN A 78 -25.36 22.49 -17.19
C ASN A 78 -26.83 22.74 -17.53
N GLU A 79 -27.12 23.63 -18.48
CA GLU A 79 -28.48 23.89 -18.97
C GLU A 79 -29.06 22.62 -19.62
N ALA A 80 -28.33 21.97 -20.52
CA ALA A 80 -28.73 20.70 -21.14
C ALA A 80 -28.92 19.56 -20.11
N TYR A 81 -28.07 19.48 -19.07
CA TYR A 81 -28.26 18.49 -18.00
C TYR A 81 -29.52 18.79 -17.17
N GLU A 82 -29.80 20.05 -16.85
CA GLU A 82 -31.01 20.46 -16.13
C GLU A 82 -32.29 20.27 -16.98
N GLU A 83 -32.22 20.41 -18.31
CA GLU A 83 -33.30 20.08 -19.25
C GLU A 83 -33.58 18.56 -19.32
N GLU A 84 -32.55 17.72 -19.36
CA GLU A 84 -32.71 16.26 -19.31
C GLU A 84 -33.14 15.74 -17.92
N HIS A 85 -32.70 16.40 -16.83
CA HIS A 85 -32.88 15.94 -15.44
C HIS A 85 -33.61 16.98 -14.55
N PRO A 86 -34.82 17.43 -14.92
CA PRO A 86 -35.55 18.45 -14.16
C PRO A 86 -35.90 17.97 -12.75
N TYR A 87 -35.62 18.80 -11.75
CA TYR A 87 -35.82 18.47 -10.34
C TYR A 87 -37.31 18.17 -10.02
N ARG A 88 -37.62 16.87 -9.84
CA ARG A 88 -38.90 16.42 -9.31
C ARG A 88 -38.81 16.35 -7.78
N PRO A 89 -39.57 17.16 -7.01
CA PRO A 89 -39.59 17.02 -5.56
C PRO A 89 -40.10 15.62 -5.18
N PRO A 90 -39.59 15.02 -4.09
CA PRO A 90 -40.01 13.68 -3.69
C PRO A 90 -41.53 13.68 -3.41
N PRO A 91 -42.28 12.65 -3.89
CA PRO A 91 -43.71 12.57 -3.65
C PRO A 91 -43.96 12.52 -2.14
N ARG A 92 -44.95 13.30 -1.67
CA ARG A 92 -45.38 13.25 -0.27
C ARG A 92 -45.77 11.81 0.08
N PRO A 93 -45.37 11.27 1.25
CA PRO A 93 -45.68 9.90 1.61
C PRO A 93 -47.20 9.73 1.80
N ILE A 94 -47.85 9.13 0.80
CA ILE A 94 -49.21 8.63 0.92
C ILE A 94 -49.15 7.35 1.76
N ALA A 95 -49.85 7.32 2.88
CA ALA A 95 -49.93 6.13 3.71
C ALA A 95 -50.68 5.01 2.96
N GLY A 96 -50.12 3.80 2.91
CA GLY A 96 -50.87 2.59 2.53
C GLY A 96 -50.36 1.74 1.37
N SER A 97 -49.23 2.07 0.71
CA SER A 97 -48.60 1.15 -0.26
C SER A 97 -47.10 0.96 0.00
N GLY A 98 -46.74 -0.25 0.43
CA GLY A 98 -45.35 -0.67 0.52
C GLY A 98 -44.83 -1.06 -0.86
N ALA A 99 -43.85 -0.33 -1.40
CA ALA A 99 -43.17 -0.74 -2.61
C ALA A 99 -42.42 -2.07 -2.38
N LEU A 100 -42.66 -3.06 -3.24
CA LEU A 100 -42.06 -4.39 -3.13
C LEU A 100 -40.58 -4.37 -3.56
N ALA A 101 -39.73 -3.77 -2.74
CA ALA A 101 -38.29 -3.72 -2.95
C ALA A 101 -37.66 -5.11 -2.75
N LEU A 102 -37.56 -5.87 -3.84
CA LEU A 102 -36.75 -7.09 -3.92
C LEU A 102 -35.31 -6.74 -3.52
N SER A 103 -34.84 -7.25 -2.37
CA SER A 103 -33.48 -7.01 -1.93
C SER A 103 -32.49 -7.81 -2.80
N PRO A 104 -31.44 -7.17 -3.37
CA PRO A 104 -30.43 -7.89 -4.16
C PRO A 104 -29.67 -8.98 -3.38
N GLU A 105 -29.72 -8.91 -2.05
CA GLU A 105 -29.16 -9.90 -1.12
C GLU A 105 -29.78 -11.30 -1.28
N ALA A 106 -31.04 -11.39 -1.73
CA ALA A 106 -31.75 -12.65 -1.95
C ALA A 106 -31.15 -13.50 -3.10
N HIS A 107 -30.31 -12.93 -3.97
CA HIS A 107 -29.74 -13.60 -5.14
C HIS A 107 -28.22 -13.80 -5.09
N HIS A 108 -27.54 -13.46 -3.98
CA HIS A 108 -26.08 -13.55 -3.89
C HIS A 108 -25.55 -15.01 -3.80
N ASP A 109 -26.41 -15.99 -3.51
CA ASP A 109 -26.01 -17.38 -3.27
C ASP A 109 -25.68 -18.19 -4.54
N ALA A 110 -26.04 -17.71 -5.74
CA ALA A 110 -25.83 -18.43 -7.00
C ALA A 110 -24.36 -18.55 -7.44
N TYR A 111 -23.45 -17.75 -6.88
CA TYR A 111 -22.05 -17.68 -7.32
C TYR A 111 -21.07 -18.51 -6.48
N TYR A 112 -21.53 -19.18 -5.42
CA TYR A 112 -20.67 -20.06 -4.63
C TYR A 112 -20.59 -21.45 -5.25
N THR A 113 -19.40 -21.76 -5.80
CA THR A 113 -19.01 -23.06 -6.39
C THR A 113 -19.73 -23.49 -7.67
N GLN A 114 -19.40 -22.86 -8.79
CA GLN A 114 -19.46 -23.49 -10.12
C GLN A 114 -18.09 -23.38 -10.82
N PRO A 115 -17.66 -24.39 -11.60
CA PRO A 115 -16.53 -24.26 -12.52
C PRO A 115 -16.79 -23.19 -13.59
N TYR A 116 -15.72 -22.60 -14.13
CA TYR A 116 -15.84 -21.66 -15.24
C TYR A 116 -16.11 -22.40 -16.55
N GLU A 117 -17.38 -22.46 -16.96
CA GLU A 117 -17.78 -22.81 -18.32
C GLU A 117 -17.93 -21.55 -19.19
N PRO A 118 -17.41 -21.53 -20.43
CA PRO A 118 -17.65 -20.42 -21.35
C PRO A 118 -19.11 -20.45 -21.83
N THR A 119 -19.86 -19.38 -21.56
CA THR A 119 -21.28 -19.28 -21.89
C THR A 119 -21.55 -19.46 -23.39
N VAL A 120 -22.24 -20.54 -23.75
CA VAL A 120 -22.79 -20.76 -25.09
C VAL A 120 -23.92 -19.76 -25.34
N THR A 121 -23.93 -19.12 -26.51
CA THR A 121 -25.00 -18.23 -26.95
C THR A 121 -26.28 -19.02 -27.25
N PRO A 122 -27.42 -18.75 -26.59
CA PRO A 122 -28.71 -19.23 -27.06
C PRO A 122 -29.05 -18.53 -28.38
N GLY A 123 -29.41 -19.31 -29.40
CA GLY A 123 -29.90 -18.77 -30.68
C GLY A 123 -31.39 -18.48 -30.63
N SER A 124 -31.79 -17.43 -31.34
CA SER A 124 -33.11 -17.21 -31.95
C SER A 124 -34.34 -17.93 -31.37
N ASP A 125 -35.25 -17.15 -30.79
CA ASP A 125 -36.69 -17.40 -30.92
C ASP A 125 -37.37 -16.14 -31.48
N TYR A 126 -38.27 -16.35 -32.45
CA TYR A 126 -39.17 -15.34 -33.00
C TYR A 126 -40.57 -15.63 -32.48
N ASP A 127 -41.26 -14.63 -31.90
CA ASP A 127 -42.64 -14.38 -32.31
C ASP A 127 -43.17 -13.01 -31.87
N ARG A 128 -44.19 -12.51 -32.58
CA ARG A 128 -44.88 -11.23 -32.31
C ARG A 128 -46.40 -11.37 -32.42
N PRO A 129 -47.16 -10.78 -31.48
CA PRO A 129 -48.50 -10.27 -31.75
C PRO A 129 -48.47 -8.78 -32.10
N HIS A 130 -49.27 -8.35 -33.07
CA HIS A 130 -49.53 -6.93 -33.37
C HIS A 130 -50.63 -6.35 -32.47
N GLN A 131 -50.55 -5.05 -32.15
CA GLN A 131 -51.73 -4.23 -31.84
C GLN A 131 -51.52 -2.74 -32.19
N ASN A 132 -52.61 -1.97 -32.26
CA ASN A 132 -52.72 -0.81 -33.15
C ASN A 132 -52.59 0.56 -32.47
N TYR A 133 -52.19 1.56 -33.26
CA TYR A 133 -52.31 3.00 -32.94
C TYR A 133 -53.73 3.53 -33.20
N PRO A 134 -54.24 4.47 -32.37
CA PRO A 134 -55.31 5.40 -32.74
C PRO A 134 -54.75 6.70 -33.39
N PRO A 135 -55.58 7.47 -34.14
CA PRO A 135 -55.11 8.59 -34.98
C PRO A 135 -55.06 9.96 -34.27
N ARG A 136 -54.38 10.93 -34.91
CA ARG A 136 -54.44 12.36 -34.58
C ARG A 136 -55.72 13.02 -35.09
N GLN A 137 -56.22 14.02 -34.37
CA GLN A 137 -57.15 15.04 -34.90
C GLN A 137 -56.43 16.39 -35.01
N TYR A 138 -56.92 17.24 -35.92
CA TYR A 138 -56.54 18.64 -36.06
C TYR A 138 -57.63 19.53 -35.44
N GLU A 139 -57.25 20.69 -34.92
CA GLU A 139 -58.16 21.83 -34.78
C GLU A 139 -57.34 23.13 -34.97
N ASP A 140 -57.77 23.96 -35.92
CA ASP A 140 -57.16 25.27 -36.23
C ASP A 140 -57.85 26.38 -35.44
N HIS A 141 -57.11 27.37 -34.95
CA HIS A 141 -57.59 28.76 -34.90
C HIS A 141 -56.43 29.77 -34.90
N VAL A 142 -56.40 30.63 -35.92
CA VAL A 142 -55.45 31.74 -36.10
C VAL A 142 -56.20 32.95 -36.66
N PRO A 143 -55.94 34.17 -36.17
CA PRO A 143 -56.04 35.40 -36.96
C PRO A 143 -54.63 35.99 -37.21
N ILE A 144 -54.47 36.72 -38.33
CA ILE A 144 -53.15 36.96 -38.96
C ILE A 144 -53.07 38.36 -39.58
N LEU A 145 -51.83 38.88 -39.77
CA LEU A 145 -51.38 40.11 -40.49
C LEU A 145 -50.96 41.37 -39.68
N HIS A 146 -49.72 41.80 -39.97
CA HIS A 146 -49.13 43.15 -40.19
C HIS A 146 -49.79 44.43 -39.61
N HIS A 147 -49.04 45.47 -39.19
CA HIS A 147 -48.12 46.25 -40.05
C HIS A 147 -47.09 47.13 -39.27
N GLU A 148 -45.94 47.46 -39.89
CA GLU A 148 -45.12 48.64 -39.52
C GLU A 148 -45.67 49.92 -40.19
N PRO A 149 -45.36 51.14 -39.68
CA PRO A 149 -44.20 51.87 -40.23
C PRO A 149 -43.39 52.72 -39.22
N SER A 150 -42.18 53.10 -39.63
CA SER A 150 -41.21 53.95 -38.90
C SER A 150 -41.48 55.47 -39.00
N TYR A 151 -41.12 56.26 -37.97
CA TYR A 151 -40.89 57.71 -38.11
C TYR A 151 -39.92 58.29 -37.04
N THR A 152 -39.13 59.29 -37.45
CA THR A 152 -38.27 60.22 -36.66
C THR A 152 -38.36 61.62 -37.34
N PRO A 153 -37.73 62.75 -36.90
CA PRO A 153 -36.72 62.98 -35.85
C PRO A 153 -36.94 64.30 -35.01
N SER A 154 -35.84 64.92 -34.52
CA SER A 154 -35.66 66.34 -34.11
C SER A 154 -36.07 66.79 -32.67
N ASN A 155 -35.48 67.83 -32.03
CA ASN A 155 -34.06 68.30 -31.89
C ASN A 155 -33.95 69.45 -30.83
N PHE A 156 -32.73 69.96 -30.55
CA PHE A 156 -32.33 71.16 -29.75
C PHE A 156 -32.45 71.11 -28.18
N ASP A 157 -31.64 71.80 -27.35
CA ASP A 157 -30.20 72.22 -27.42
C ASP A 157 -29.65 72.88 -26.10
N LEU A 158 -28.34 73.18 -26.07
CA LEU A 158 -27.61 74.30 -25.41
C LEU A 158 -27.32 74.39 -23.87
N SER A 159 -26.03 74.16 -23.53
CA SER A 159 -25.09 74.99 -22.70
C SER A 159 -25.47 75.49 -21.28
N HIS A 160 -24.62 75.39 -20.24
CA HIS A 160 -23.36 76.16 -20.11
C HIS A 160 -22.38 75.69 -18.98
N THR A 161 -21.12 76.13 -19.07
CA THR A 161 -19.97 76.08 -18.12
C THR A 161 -19.86 77.41 -17.31
N PRO A 162 -18.89 77.73 -16.38
CA PRO A 162 -17.47 77.30 -16.31
C PRO A 162 -16.76 77.20 -14.91
N HIS A 163 -15.43 76.99 -14.95
CA HIS A 163 -14.47 77.06 -13.84
C HIS A 163 -14.02 78.51 -13.51
N PRO A 164 -13.40 78.73 -12.34
CA PRO A 164 -12.33 79.70 -12.13
C PRO A 164 -10.96 79.03 -11.83
N VAL A 165 -9.88 79.82 -11.88
CA VAL A 165 -8.48 79.45 -11.56
C VAL A 165 -7.84 80.61 -10.81
N ASP A 166 -7.12 80.32 -9.73
CA ASP A 166 -6.12 81.18 -9.05
C ASP A 166 -5.52 80.38 -7.87
N THR A 167 -4.42 80.76 -7.21
CA THR A 167 -3.02 81.10 -7.56
C THR A 167 -2.31 81.38 -6.21
N ASP A 168 -1.00 81.11 -6.14
CA ASP A 168 0.00 81.51 -5.12
C ASP A 168 -0.20 81.21 -3.61
N GLY A 169 0.93 80.93 -2.93
CA GLY A 169 0.96 80.60 -1.50
C GLY A 169 2.28 80.00 -0.98
N TYR A 170 3.43 80.59 -1.32
CA TYR A 170 4.74 80.16 -0.78
C TYR A 170 5.02 80.80 0.60
N THR A 171 5.33 79.99 1.62
CA THR A 171 6.03 80.42 2.84
C THR A 171 6.97 79.32 3.33
N ASP A 172 8.25 79.64 3.49
CA ASP A 172 9.26 78.71 4.01
C ASP A 172 9.17 78.56 5.54
N ASP A 173 9.30 77.33 6.06
CA ASP A 173 9.69 77.05 7.44
C ASP A 173 10.91 76.12 7.46
N PRO A 174 12.14 76.65 7.66
CA PRO A 174 13.37 75.91 7.38
C PRO A 174 13.89 75.11 8.59
N ASN A 175 13.09 74.19 9.18
CA ASN A 175 13.60 73.29 10.24
C ASN A 175 12.80 71.98 10.50
N MET A 176 12.82 71.00 9.58
CA MET A 176 12.87 69.58 9.99
C MET A 176 13.34 68.62 8.89
N ALA A 177 14.65 68.33 8.86
CA ALA A 177 15.23 67.31 8.01
C ALA A 177 15.42 65.97 8.77
N LEU A 178 14.38 65.13 8.83
CA LEU A 178 14.45 63.65 8.84
C LEU A 178 13.04 63.03 8.93
N ASN A 179 12.55 62.42 7.83
CA ASN A 179 11.61 61.28 7.82
C ASN A 179 11.22 60.93 6.36
N VAL A 180 11.98 60.04 5.72
CA VAL A 180 11.55 59.44 4.45
C VAL A 180 10.56 58.32 4.75
N ALA A 181 9.27 58.58 4.56
CA ALA A 181 8.25 57.55 4.66
C ALA A 181 8.43 56.52 3.52
N PRO A 182 8.39 55.20 3.80
CA PRO A 182 8.43 54.20 2.75
C PRO A 182 7.15 54.28 1.91
N THR A 183 7.29 54.12 0.59
CA THR A 183 6.15 54.03 -0.32
C THR A 183 5.24 52.86 0.08
N PRO A 184 3.91 53.05 0.09
CA PRO A 184 2.99 51.97 0.43
C PRO A 184 3.08 50.85 -0.62
N SER A 185 3.32 49.63 -0.17
CA SER A 185 3.22 48.43 -1.02
C SER A 185 1.85 48.38 -1.72
N PRO A 186 1.76 47.95 -2.99
CA PRO A 186 0.48 47.85 -3.68
C PRO A 186 -0.47 46.94 -2.90
N ALA A 187 -1.70 47.41 -2.68
CA ALA A 187 -2.70 46.69 -1.90
C ALA A 187 -3.02 45.33 -2.55
N PRO A 188 -3.21 44.25 -1.76
CA PRO A 188 -3.53 42.94 -2.31
C PRO A 188 -4.86 42.99 -3.07
N ILE A 189 -4.83 42.56 -4.33
CA ILE A 189 -5.99 42.56 -5.22
C ILE A 189 -7.09 41.68 -4.61
N ARG A 190 -8.20 42.31 -4.21
CA ARG A 190 -9.40 41.60 -3.76
C ARG A 190 -10.10 40.95 -4.95
N ARG A 191 -9.69 39.74 -5.31
CA ARG A 191 -10.41 38.90 -6.27
C ARG A 191 -11.80 38.57 -5.72
N TRP A 192 -12.83 38.93 -6.46
CA TRP A 192 -14.20 38.46 -6.19
C TRP A 192 -14.32 37.00 -6.62
N LYS A 193 -14.91 36.17 -5.74
CA LYS A 193 -15.36 34.82 -6.12
C LYS A 193 -16.85 34.89 -6.41
N THR A 194 -17.27 34.57 -7.63
CA THR A 194 -18.70 34.34 -7.90
C THR A 194 -19.19 33.08 -7.23
N VAL A 195 -20.36 33.17 -6.60
CA VAL A 195 -21.13 32.01 -6.14
C VAL A 195 -21.96 31.50 -7.30
N ARG A 196 -21.89 30.21 -7.61
CA ARG A 196 -22.71 29.56 -8.64
C ARG A 196 -23.56 28.45 -8.02
N GLU A 197 -24.79 28.34 -8.48
CA GLU A 197 -25.73 27.30 -8.06
C GLU A 197 -25.53 26.03 -8.88
N VAL A 198 -25.31 24.88 -8.22
CA VAL A 198 -25.16 23.57 -8.89
C VAL A 198 -26.17 22.55 -8.33
N GLN A 199 -26.74 21.72 -9.20
CA GLN A 199 -27.70 20.67 -8.85
C GLN A 199 -27.00 19.44 -8.22
N LEU A 200 -27.59 18.85 -7.19
CA LEU A 200 -27.02 17.68 -6.51
C LEU A 200 -27.22 16.37 -7.31
N PHE A 201 -26.12 15.65 -7.57
CA PHE A 201 -26.16 14.34 -8.22
C PHE A 201 -26.57 13.25 -7.23
N ASN A 202 -27.73 12.61 -7.44
CA ASN A 202 -28.33 11.64 -6.53
C ASN A 202 -28.52 12.11 -5.07
N GLY A 203 -28.54 13.44 -4.84
CA GLY A 203 -28.59 14.07 -3.51
C GLY A 203 -27.22 14.42 -2.90
N ASN A 204 -26.12 14.07 -3.57
CA ASN A 204 -24.74 14.33 -3.15
C ASN A 204 -24.10 15.47 -3.96
N LEU A 205 -23.14 16.19 -3.35
CA LEU A 205 -22.37 17.22 -4.05
C LEU A 205 -21.28 16.55 -4.90
N VAL A 206 -21.55 16.46 -6.19
CA VAL A 206 -20.65 16.03 -7.25
C VAL A 206 -20.51 17.20 -8.22
N LEU A 207 -19.28 17.50 -8.63
CA LEU A 207 -18.97 18.57 -9.59
C LEU A 207 -18.03 18.01 -10.65
N ASP A 208 -18.36 18.15 -11.93
CA ASP A 208 -17.36 18.03 -13.00
C ASP A 208 -16.65 19.37 -13.19
N CYS A 209 -15.32 19.33 -13.15
CA CYS A 209 -14.44 20.49 -13.15
C CYS A 209 -13.53 20.43 -14.40
N PRO A 210 -13.53 21.42 -15.30
CA PRO A 210 -12.60 21.43 -16.44
C PRO A 210 -11.14 21.47 -15.95
N ILE A 211 -10.22 20.83 -16.67
CA ILE A 211 -8.79 20.91 -16.36
C ILE A 211 -8.15 22.22 -16.86
N PRO A 212 -7.03 22.69 -16.27
CA PRO A 212 -6.38 23.92 -16.73
C PRO A 212 -5.95 23.85 -18.22
N PRO A 213 -6.15 24.91 -19.04
CA PRO A 213 -5.81 24.88 -20.47
C PRO A 213 -4.33 24.57 -20.78
N LYS A 214 -3.40 24.95 -19.88
CA LYS A 214 -1.98 24.58 -19.98
C LYS A 214 -1.71 23.08 -19.81
N LEU A 215 -2.61 22.33 -19.17
CA LEU A 215 -2.57 20.86 -19.08
C LEU A 215 -3.29 20.22 -20.28
N LEU A 216 -4.43 20.79 -20.68
CA LEU A 216 -5.24 20.32 -21.81
C LEU A 216 -4.46 20.35 -23.14
N SER A 217 -3.73 21.45 -23.40
CA SER A 217 -2.87 21.61 -24.59
C SER A 217 -1.64 20.69 -24.63
N GLN A 218 -1.40 19.89 -23.59
CA GLN A 218 -0.29 18.92 -23.51
C GLN A 218 -0.73 17.45 -23.67
N ILE A 219 -2.04 17.18 -23.83
CA ILE A 219 -2.61 15.82 -23.86
C ILE A 219 -3.54 15.63 -25.05
N ASN A 220 -3.71 14.39 -25.50
CA ASN A 220 -4.67 14.07 -26.57
C ASN A 220 -6.07 13.99 -25.95
N HIS A 221 -6.99 14.83 -26.40
CA HIS A 221 -8.36 14.92 -25.87
C HIS A 221 -9.37 15.07 -27.04
N ALA A 222 -10.65 14.81 -26.77
CA ALA A 222 -11.73 15.07 -27.70
C ALA A 222 -11.89 16.58 -27.95
N GLU A 223 -12.12 16.99 -29.20
CA GLU A 223 -12.35 18.39 -29.55
C GLU A 223 -13.78 18.81 -29.19
N PRO A 224 -14.01 20.06 -28.71
CA PRO A 224 -15.36 20.55 -28.41
C PRO A 224 -16.24 20.51 -29.68
N PRO A 225 -17.50 20.00 -29.61
CA PRO A 225 -18.32 19.82 -28.41
C PRO A 225 -18.27 18.43 -27.76
N GLU A 226 -17.38 17.52 -28.18
CA GLU A 226 -17.26 16.23 -27.50
C GLU A 226 -16.52 16.36 -26.16
N ARG A 227 -16.87 15.49 -25.21
CA ARG A 227 -16.30 15.48 -23.86
C ARG A 227 -15.90 14.07 -23.44
N ASP A 228 -14.66 13.92 -22.99
CA ASP A 228 -14.07 12.66 -22.54
C ASP A 228 -13.65 12.66 -21.05
N GLU A 229 -12.92 11.63 -20.63
CA GLU A 229 -12.37 11.50 -19.27
C GLU A 229 -11.05 12.27 -19.03
N PHE A 230 -10.50 12.94 -20.06
CA PHE A 230 -9.24 13.70 -20.06
C PHE A 230 -9.47 15.22 -19.98
N THR A 231 -10.64 15.72 -20.41
CA THR A 231 -11.02 17.14 -20.36
C THR A 231 -11.45 17.63 -18.98
N HIS A 232 -11.95 16.73 -18.11
CA HIS A 232 -12.57 17.10 -16.83
C HIS A 232 -12.16 16.17 -15.68
N MET A 233 -11.89 16.77 -14.52
CA MET A 233 -11.74 16.10 -13.22
C MET A 233 -13.10 16.10 -12.50
N ARG A 234 -13.55 14.95 -12.01
CA ARG A 234 -14.79 14.84 -11.22
C ARG A 234 -14.48 14.95 -9.73
N TYR A 235 -15.07 15.92 -9.05
CA TYR A 235 -15.01 16.07 -7.60
C TYR A 235 -16.27 15.47 -6.94
N SER A 236 -16.14 14.91 -5.74
CA SER A 236 -17.26 14.49 -4.89
C SER A 236 -16.95 14.75 -3.42
N ALA A 237 -17.89 15.37 -2.71
CA ALA A 237 -17.79 15.62 -1.27
C ALA A 237 -18.50 14.51 -0.48
N ALA A 238 -17.75 13.56 0.10
CA ALA A 238 -18.33 12.47 0.86
C ALA A 238 -18.72 12.93 2.28
N THR A 239 -19.98 12.72 2.67
CA THR A 239 -20.56 13.14 3.97
C THR A 239 -20.99 11.95 4.84
N CYS A 240 -20.36 10.79 4.61
CA CYS A 240 -20.68 9.49 5.22
C CYS A 240 -19.42 8.78 5.73
N ASP A 241 -19.59 7.71 6.52
CA ASP A 241 -18.51 6.77 6.86
C ASP A 241 -18.22 5.83 5.66
N PRO A 242 -16.97 5.33 5.48
CA PRO A 242 -16.62 4.43 4.38
C PRO A 242 -17.49 3.18 4.19
N ALA A 243 -18.16 2.68 5.23
CA ALA A 243 -19.07 1.53 5.11
C ALA A 243 -20.40 1.89 4.42
N ASP A 244 -20.81 3.15 4.53
CA ASP A 244 -22.13 3.63 4.10
C ASP A 244 -22.10 4.28 2.70
N PHE A 245 -20.92 4.56 2.15
CA PHE A 245 -20.69 5.26 0.87
C PHE A 245 -21.57 4.76 -0.29
N TYR A 246 -21.67 3.43 -0.47
CA TYR A 246 -22.52 2.83 -1.50
C TYR A 246 -24.03 2.96 -1.20
N GLN A 247 -24.40 2.94 0.09
CA GLN A 247 -25.79 3.02 0.55
C GLN A 247 -26.34 4.46 0.46
N GLU A 248 -25.50 5.44 0.81
CA GLU A 248 -25.70 6.88 0.61
C GLU A 248 -25.53 7.31 -0.87
N ARG A 249 -25.61 6.35 -1.81
CA ARG A 249 -25.71 6.55 -3.27
C ARG A 249 -24.53 7.27 -3.92
N PHE A 250 -23.35 7.26 -3.31
CA PHE A 250 -22.13 7.65 -4.00
C PHE A 250 -21.72 6.57 -5.02
N THR A 251 -21.12 7.02 -6.11
CA THR A 251 -20.67 6.17 -7.23
C THR A 251 -19.41 6.77 -7.86
N LEU A 252 -18.68 5.97 -8.63
CA LEU A 252 -17.38 6.28 -9.22
C LEU A 252 -17.45 6.20 -10.75
N ARG A 253 -16.59 6.98 -11.42
CA ARG A 253 -16.56 7.22 -12.87
C ARG A 253 -16.59 5.94 -13.70
N GLN A 254 -15.94 4.85 -13.26
CA GLN A 254 -15.94 3.55 -13.95
C GLN A 254 -17.34 2.95 -14.14
N ARG A 255 -18.30 3.26 -13.26
CA ARG A 255 -19.71 2.82 -13.37
C ARG A 255 -20.59 3.75 -14.21
N LEU A 256 -20.09 4.93 -14.60
CA LEU A 256 -20.84 5.98 -15.31
C LEU A 256 -20.56 6.04 -16.82
N PHE A 257 -19.72 5.13 -17.34
CA PHE A 257 -19.61 4.88 -18.78
C PHE A 257 -20.85 4.14 -19.29
N ALA A 258 -21.31 4.44 -20.50
CA ALA A 258 -22.46 3.79 -21.14
C ALA A 258 -22.35 2.24 -21.16
N LYS A 259 -21.11 1.73 -21.23
CA LYS A 259 -20.77 0.36 -20.83
C LYS A 259 -19.85 0.43 -19.59
N PRO A 260 -20.33 0.08 -18.38
CA PRO A 260 -19.53 0.13 -17.15
C PRO A 260 -18.22 -0.65 -17.26
N ARG A 261 -17.11 -0.03 -16.84
CA ARG A 261 -15.77 -0.61 -16.90
C ARG A 261 -15.53 -1.55 -15.71
N HIS A 262 -15.29 -2.83 -16.00
CA HIS A 262 -14.88 -3.82 -14.99
C HIS A 262 -13.44 -3.56 -14.51
N THR A 263 -13.26 -3.48 -13.19
CA THR A 263 -11.93 -3.27 -12.59
C THR A 263 -11.25 -4.62 -12.33
N GLU A 264 -10.25 -4.97 -13.14
CA GLU A 264 -9.44 -6.17 -12.89
C GLU A 264 -8.48 -5.96 -11.71
N LEU A 265 -7.89 -4.77 -11.64
CA LEU A 265 -6.81 -4.45 -10.71
C LEU A 265 -7.03 -3.08 -10.07
N PHE A 266 -7.30 -3.06 -8.77
CA PHE A 266 -7.46 -1.85 -7.98
C PHE A 266 -6.23 -1.65 -7.09
N ILE A 267 -5.47 -0.58 -7.30
CA ILE A 267 -4.20 -0.32 -6.62
C ILE A 267 -4.38 0.85 -5.67
N VAL A 268 -4.16 0.70 -4.37
CA VAL A 268 -4.07 1.84 -3.45
C VAL A 268 -2.62 2.21 -3.15
N VAL A 269 -2.34 3.51 -3.19
CA VAL A 269 -1.17 4.12 -2.56
C VAL A 269 -1.67 4.87 -1.32
N THR A 270 -1.33 4.39 -0.12
CA THR A 270 -1.62 5.14 1.12
C THR A 270 -0.52 6.15 1.41
N MET A 271 -0.92 7.33 1.90
CA MET A 271 -0.05 8.48 2.11
C MET A 271 -0.51 9.27 3.34
N TYR A 272 0.43 9.74 4.15
CA TYR A 272 0.20 10.65 5.27
C TYR A 272 0.82 12.03 4.96
N ASN A 273 2.16 12.14 5.01
CA ASN A 273 2.87 13.41 4.79
C ASN A 273 4.17 13.27 3.97
N GLU A 274 4.29 12.19 3.19
CA GLU A 274 5.45 11.87 2.37
C GLU A 274 5.77 12.98 1.36
N ASP A 275 7.06 13.16 1.08
CA ASP A 275 7.54 14.16 0.12
C ASP A 275 7.29 13.76 -1.34
N GLU A 276 7.45 14.77 -2.21
CA GLU A 276 7.25 14.65 -3.65
C GLU A 276 8.15 13.59 -4.29
N PHE A 277 9.33 13.30 -3.73
CA PHE A 277 10.22 12.26 -4.25
C PHE A 277 9.75 10.87 -3.85
N LEU A 278 9.33 10.68 -2.60
CA LEU A 278 8.78 9.42 -2.12
C LEU A 278 7.50 9.06 -2.88
N PHE A 279 6.58 10.02 -3.02
CA PHE A 279 5.37 9.87 -3.83
C PHE A 279 5.69 9.60 -5.31
N ALA A 280 6.53 10.43 -5.95
CA ALA A 280 6.81 10.27 -7.37
C ALA A 280 7.60 8.99 -7.70
N ARG A 281 8.45 8.48 -6.78
CA ARG A 281 9.10 7.16 -6.93
C ARG A 281 8.08 6.03 -6.94
N THR A 282 7.13 6.03 -6.00
CA THR A 282 6.04 5.04 -5.95
C THR A 282 5.19 5.10 -7.21
N MET A 283 4.67 6.28 -7.54
CA MET A 283 3.76 6.46 -8.67
C MET A 283 4.43 6.23 -10.03
N ALA A 284 5.67 6.65 -10.23
CA ALA A 284 6.43 6.30 -11.44
C ALA A 284 6.68 4.77 -11.56
N GLY A 285 6.77 4.06 -10.43
CA GLY A 285 6.78 2.59 -10.40
C GLY A 285 5.45 1.98 -10.85
N VAL A 286 4.32 2.45 -10.31
CA VAL A 286 2.96 2.03 -10.72
C VAL A 286 2.75 2.30 -12.21
N PHE A 287 3.05 3.51 -12.67
CA PHE A 287 2.93 3.94 -14.06
C PHE A 287 3.77 3.09 -15.02
N LYS A 288 4.91 2.55 -14.59
CA LYS A 288 5.76 1.63 -15.36
C LYS A 288 5.25 0.18 -15.36
N ASN A 289 4.44 -0.22 -14.38
CA ASN A 289 3.75 -1.51 -14.39
C ASN A 289 2.53 -1.49 -15.34
N ILE A 290 1.79 -0.38 -15.38
CA ILE A 290 0.71 -0.17 -16.36
C ILE A 290 1.30 -0.19 -17.78
N GLU A 291 2.47 0.44 -18.00
CA GLU A 291 3.24 0.35 -19.25
C GLU A 291 3.52 -1.08 -19.69
N TYR A 292 4.01 -1.91 -18.76
CA TYR A 292 4.28 -3.31 -19.04
C TYR A 292 2.99 -4.06 -19.42
N MET A 293 1.88 -3.84 -18.71
CA MET A 293 0.60 -4.51 -19.00
C MET A 293 -0.01 -4.03 -20.32
N CYS A 294 0.04 -2.74 -20.65
CA CYS A 294 -0.43 -2.23 -21.94
C CYS A 294 0.43 -2.71 -23.12
N SER A 295 1.72 -2.99 -22.90
CA SER A 295 2.63 -3.54 -23.93
C SER A 295 2.44 -5.03 -24.23
N ARG A 296 1.57 -5.74 -23.48
CA ARG A 296 1.32 -7.17 -23.69
C ARG A 296 0.51 -7.40 -24.96
N THR A 297 1.13 -7.87 -26.04
CA THR A 297 0.42 -8.35 -27.24
C THR A 297 -0.19 -9.74 -27.07
N SER A 298 0.44 -10.60 -26.24
CA SER A 298 -0.02 -11.97 -25.96
C SER A 298 -0.49 -12.09 -24.50
N SER A 299 -1.76 -11.79 -24.26
CA SER A 299 -2.49 -12.07 -23.00
C SER A 299 -4.00 -12.05 -23.27
N LYS A 300 -4.79 -12.82 -22.52
CA LYS A 300 -6.26 -12.73 -22.54
C LYS A 300 -6.77 -11.48 -21.80
N THR A 301 -6.06 -11.09 -20.75
CA THR A 301 -6.47 -10.01 -19.83
C THR A 301 -5.89 -8.66 -20.25
N TRP A 302 -4.64 -8.66 -20.71
CA TRP A 302 -3.84 -7.45 -20.96
C TRP A 302 -3.59 -7.20 -22.46
N GLY A 303 -3.49 -5.93 -22.83
CA GLY A 303 -3.40 -5.41 -24.20
C GLY A 303 -3.38 -3.89 -24.16
N LYS A 304 -3.42 -3.19 -25.30
CA LYS A 304 -3.37 -1.70 -25.35
C LYS A 304 -4.35 -1.03 -24.38
N GLU A 305 -5.55 -1.57 -24.26
CA GLU A 305 -6.64 -1.09 -23.39
C GLU A 305 -6.55 -1.55 -21.92
N ALA A 306 -5.43 -2.15 -21.49
CA ALA A 306 -5.24 -2.65 -20.12
C ALA A 306 -5.49 -1.57 -19.06
N TRP A 307 -5.15 -0.31 -19.35
CA TRP A 307 -5.37 0.83 -18.46
C TRP A 307 -6.85 1.05 -18.10
N LYS A 308 -7.81 0.70 -18.98
CA LYS A 308 -9.25 0.79 -18.68
C LYS A 308 -9.70 -0.20 -17.59
N LYS A 309 -8.95 -1.29 -17.39
CA LYS A 309 -9.20 -2.32 -16.35
C LYS A 309 -8.44 -2.06 -15.04
N ILE A 310 -7.62 -1.01 -14.98
CA ILE A 310 -6.76 -0.69 -13.83
C ILE A 310 -7.17 0.66 -13.26
N VAL A 311 -7.44 0.72 -11.96
CA VAL A 311 -7.72 1.98 -11.24
C VAL A 311 -6.68 2.16 -10.15
N VAL A 312 -6.09 3.36 -10.06
CA VAL A 312 -5.10 3.71 -9.03
C VAL A 312 -5.71 4.69 -8.04
N CYS A 313 -6.05 4.20 -6.85
CA CYS A 313 -6.47 5.01 -5.73
C CYS A 313 -5.25 5.59 -4.99
N ILE A 314 -5.34 6.84 -4.57
CA ILE A 314 -4.36 7.52 -3.72
C ILE A 314 -5.13 8.04 -2.51
N VAL A 315 -4.84 7.54 -1.31
CA VAL A 315 -5.57 7.97 -0.10
C VAL A 315 -4.65 8.74 0.82
N SER A 316 -4.93 10.04 1.01
CA SER A 316 -4.17 10.95 1.86
C SER A 316 -4.86 11.17 3.21
N ASP A 317 -4.10 10.97 4.28
CA ASP A 317 -4.59 10.88 5.66
C ASP A 317 -4.61 12.24 6.39
N GLY A 318 -5.55 13.09 5.99
CA GLY A 318 -5.84 14.38 6.63
C GLY A 318 -5.44 15.59 5.77
N ARG A 319 -6.42 16.44 5.43
CA ARG A 319 -6.22 17.66 4.63
C ARG A 319 -5.18 18.62 5.22
N GLY A 320 -5.07 18.69 6.54
CA GLY A 320 -4.05 19.46 7.26
C GLY A 320 -2.67 18.79 7.35
N LYS A 321 -2.49 17.57 6.84
CA LYS A 321 -1.25 16.77 6.98
C LYS A 321 -0.55 16.44 5.66
N ILE A 322 -1.27 16.50 4.53
CA ILE A 322 -0.68 16.32 3.20
C ILE A 322 0.46 17.31 2.95
N ASN A 323 1.58 16.82 2.40
CA ASN A 323 2.71 17.66 2.04
C ASN A 323 2.33 18.59 0.86
N PRO A 324 2.47 19.93 0.97
CA PRO A 324 2.12 20.87 -0.10
C PRO A 324 2.85 20.60 -1.43
N ARG A 325 4.08 20.08 -1.39
CA ARG A 325 4.83 19.71 -2.61
C ARG A 325 4.17 18.54 -3.33
N THR A 326 3.77 17.53 -2.58
CA THR A 326 3.08 16.33 -3.09
C THR A 326 1.68 16.69 -3.60
N ARG A 327 0.99 17.63 -2.94
CA ARG A 327 -0.26 18.24 -3.41
C ARG A 327 -0.10 18.95 -4.77
N ALA A 328 0.97 19.72 -4.95
CA ALA A 328 1.28 20.34 -6.24
C ALA A 328 1.60 19.32 -7.34
N VAL A 329 2.24 18.19 -7.02
CA VAL A 329 2.42 17.08 -7.98
C VAL A 329 1.08 16.46 -8.37
N LEU A 330 0.14 16.28 -7.43
CA LEU A 330 -1.23 15.81 -7.73
C LEU A 330 -1.99 16.80 -8.63
N ALA A 331 -1.82 18.10 -8.42
CA ALA A 331 -2.39 19.14 -9.29
C ALA A 331 -1.83 19.06 -10.72
N GLY A 332 -0.51 18.91 -10.87
CA GLY A 332 0.13 18.74 -12.18
C GLY A 332 -0.18 17.41 -12.89
N LEU A 333 -0.77 16.45 -12.19
CA LEU A 333 -1.34 15.23 -12.78
C LEU A 333 -2.82 15.40 -13.19
N GLY A 334 -3.46 16.53 -12.87
CA GLY A 334 -4.86 16.84 -13.16
C GLY A 334 -5.87 16.24 -12.17
N VAL A 335 -5.42 15.56 -11.11
CA VAL A 335 -6.29 14.87 -10.13
C VAL A 335 -6.50 15.67 -8.83
N TYR A 336 -6.14 16.96 -8.83
CA TYR A 336 -6.43 17.89 -7.73
C TYR A 336 -6.55 19.32 -8.26
N GLN A 337 -7.52 20.07 -7.72
CA GLN A 337 -7.67 21.52 -7.90
C GLN A 337 -8.02 22.13 -6.53
N ASP A 338 -7.47 23.31 -6.23
CA ASP A 338 -7.65 23.96 -4.92
C ASP A 338 -8.99 24.75 -4.86
N GLY A 339 -9.45 25.10 -3.65
CA GLY A 339 -10.69 25.88 -3.42
C GLY A 339 -12.03 25.17 -3.69
N ILE A 340 -12.05 24.06 -4.43
CA ILE A 340 -13.28 23.27 -4.71
C ILE A 340 -13.79 22.56 -3.44
N ALA A 341 -12.88 22.14 -2.56
CA ALA A 341 -13.19 21.47 -1.30
C ALA A 341 -14.10 22.32 -0.38
N LYS A 342 -15.19 21.73 0.13
CA LYS A 342 -16.16 22.37 1.04
C LYS A 342 -16.23 21.61 2.37
N GLN A 343 -16.32 22.31 3.51
CA GLN A 343 -16.24 21.66 4.83
C GLN A 343 -17.52 20.87 5.19
N GLN A 344 -18.67 21.33 4.72
CA GLN A 344 -19.97 20.72 4.97
C GLN A 344 -20.82 20.78 3.70
N VAL A 345 -21.72 19.82 3.55
CA VAL A 345 -22.76 19.81 2.52
C VAL A 345 -24.08 19.49 3.19
N ASN A 346 -25.09 20.35 2.99
CA ASN A 346 -26.43 20.19 3.58
C ASN A 346 -26.43 20.04 5.12
N GLY A 347 -25.44 20.63 5.79
CA GLY A 347 -25.24 20.52 7.24
C GLY A 347 -24.58 19.22 7.74
N LYS A 348 -24.29 18.25 6.87
CA LYS A 348 -23.40 17.12 7.19
C LYS A 348 -21.94 17.56 7.02
N ASP A 349 -21.08 17.20 7.98
CA ASP A 349 -19.61 17.30 7.85
C ASP A 349 -19.11 16.46 6.67
N VAL A 350 -18.17 17.00 5.89
CA VAL A 350 -17.45 16.22 4.87
C VAL A 350 -16.37 15.38 5.55
N THR A 351 -16.36 14.07 5.28
CA THR A 351 -15.41 13.10 5.82
C THR A 351 -14.21 12.92 4.89
N ALA A 352 -14.42 12.98 3.57
CA ALA A 352 -13.37 12.98 2.57
C ALA A 352 -13.75 13.73 1.29
N HIS A 353 -12.74 14.32 0.66
CA HIS A 353 -12.81 14.91 -0.68
C HIS A 353 -12.29 13.89 -1.70
N ILE A 354 -13.11 13.57 -2.69
CA ILE A 354 -12.79 12.58 -3.72
C ILE A 354 -12.61 13.32 -5.05
N TYR A 355 -11.54 12.99 -5.77
CA TYR A 355 -11.18 13.56 -7.07
C TYR A 355 -10.86 12.42 -8.04
N GLU A 356 -11.54 12.38 -9.18
CA GLU A 356 -11.39 11.35 -10.21
C GLU A 356 -10.95 11.97 -11.53
N TYR A 357 -9.83 11.49 -12.07
CA TYR A 357 -9.27 11.98 -13.32
C TYR A 357 -8.43 10.90 -14.00
N THR A 358 -8.49 10.84 -15.33
CA THR A 358 -7.68 9.88 -16.10
C THR A 358 -6.50 10.62 -16.71
N THR A 359 -5.32 10.50 -16.10
CA THR A 359 -4.16 11.32 -16.50
C THR A 359 -3.39 10.72 -17.68
N GLN A 360 -2.98 11.58 -18.61
CA GLN A 360 -1.98 11.27 -19.65
C GLN A 360 -0.60 11.86 -19.32
N ILE A 361 -0.39 12.38 -18.10
CA ILE A 361 0.90 12.90 -17.64
C ILE A 361 1.67 11.82 -16.88
N GLY A 362 2.90 11.57 -17.29
CA GLY A 362 3.87 10.76 -16.55
C GLY A 362 4.76 11.62 -15.64
N MET A 363 5.46 10.98 -14.70
CA MET A 363 6.38 11.64 -13.79
C MET A 363 7.73 10.91 -13.69
N GLU A 364 8.80 11.66 -13.50
CA GLU A 364 10.17 11.17 -13.36
C GLU A 364 10.95 11.96 -12.30
N VAL A 365 11.70 11.26 -11.45
CA VAL A 365 12.60 11.90 -10.47
C VAL A 365 13.99 12.04 -11.08
N LYS A 366 14.43 13.26 -11.37
CA LYS A 366 15.74 13.57 -11.95
C LYS A 366 16.56 14.41 -10.98
N GLY A 367 17.53 13.79 -10.31
CA GLY A 367 18.36 14.46 -9.31
C GLY A 367 17.54 14.96 -8.12
N THR A 368 17.45 16.27 -7.96
CA THR A 368 16.74 16.98 -6.87
C THR A 368 15.40 17.57 -7.30
N GLN A 369 14.83 17.14 -8.44
CA GLN A 369 13.53 17.61 -8.93
C GLN A 369 12.64 16.45 -9.42
N VAL A 370 11.32 16.63 -9.26
CA VAL A 370 10.29 15.83 -9.92
C VAL A 370 9.92 16.55 -11.21
N ILE A 371 9.98 15.84 -12.34
CA ILE A 371 9.64 16.37 -13.67
C ILE A 371 8.39 15.65 -14.16
N LEU A 372 7.35 16.43 -14.48
CA LEU A 372 6.16 15.95 -15.16
C LEU A 372 6.38 16.02 -16.68
N LYS A 373 5.84 15.05 -17.42
CA LYS A 373 5.99 14.92 -18.88
C LYS A 373 4.73 14.32 -19.51
N PRO A 374 4.26 14.81 -20.66
CA PRO A 374 3.22 14.12 -21.43
C PRO A 374 3.58 12.68 -21.77
N ARG A 375 2.58 11.81 -21.78
CA ARG A 375 2.71 10.37 -22.03
C ARG A 375 1.62 9.89 -22.99
N PRO A 376 1.64 10.34 -24.26
CA PRO A 376 0.62 10.00 -25.25
C PRO A 376 0.52 8.48 -25.43
N GLY A 377 -0.70 8.01 -25.68
CA GLY A 377 -0.98 6.59 -25.97
C GLY A 377 -1.06 5.66 -24.75
N MET A 378 -0.91 6.15 -23.51
CA MET A 378 -1.26 5.35 -22.33
C MET A 378 -1.68 6.19 -21.10
N PRO A 379 -2.99 6.42 -20.94
CA PRO A 379 -3.56 7.05 -19.75
C PRO A 379 -3.49 6.18 -18.49
N VAL A 380 -3.77 6.78 -17.33
CA VAL A 380 -3.96 6.08 -16.04
C VAL A 380 -5.17 6.65 -15.31
N GLN A 381 -6.14 5.80 -14.97
CA GLN A 381 -7.31 6.19 -14.16
C GLN A 381 -6.88 6.42 -12.70
N LEU A 382 -6.99 7.66 -12.21
CA LEU A 382 -6.65 8.06 -10.85
C LEU A 382 -7.92 8.36 -10.03
N LEU A 383 -7.91 7.92 -8.77
CA LEU A 383 -8.92 8.19 -7.75
C LEU A 383 -8.22 8.73 -6.50
N PHE A 384 -8.11 10.05 -6.37
CA PHE A 384 -7.50 10.69 -5.21
C PHE A 384 -8.55 10.97 -4.12
N CYS A 385 -8.31 10.45 -2.91
CA CYS A 385 -9.16 10.61 -1.74
C CYS A 385 -8.37 11.35 -0.65
N LEU A 386 -8.70 12.62 -0.43
CA LEU A 386 -8.13 13.46 0.61
C LEU A 386 -9.10 13.49 1.81
N LYS A 387 -8.79 12.74 2.86
CA LYS A 387 -9.63 12.69 4.07
C LYS A 387 -9.56 14.01 4.82
N GLU A 388 -10.67 14.49 5.36
CA GLU A 388 -10.71 15.78 6.07
C GLU A 388 -9.92 15.71 7.39
N LYS A 389 -10.09 14.60 8.12
CA LYS A 389 -9.49 14.34 9.44
C LYS A 389 -8.41 13.26 9.32
N ASN A 390 -7.31 13.42 10.07
CA ASN A 390 -6.29 12.38 10.27
C ASN A 390 -6.91 11.20 11.02
N GLN A 391 -6.92 10.01 10.41
CA GLN A 391 -7.59 8.82 10.97
C GLN A 391 -6.72 7.54 10.84
N LYS A 392 -5.43 7.67 10.53
CA LYS A 392 -4.44 6.58 10.35
C LYS A 392 -4.67 5.74 9.08
N LYS A 393 -3.65 4.95 8.73
CA LYS A 393 -3.62 4.04 7.57
C LYS A 393 -4.81 3.06 7.52
N ILE A 394 -5.24 2.50 8.65
CA ILE A 394 -6.35 1.54 8.74
C ILE A 394 -7.64 2.14 8.14
N ASN A 395 -7.95 3.38 8.51
CA ASN A 395 -9.10 4.11 7.98
C ASN A 395 -8.96 4.40 6.47
N SER A 396 -7.73 4.67 6.00
CA SER A 396 -7.46 4.79 4.56
C SER A 396 -7.71 3.48 3.80
N HIS A 397 -7.45 2.32 4.43
CA HIS A 397 -7.85 1.02 3.90
C HIS A 397 -9.37 0.78 3.96
N ARG A 398 -10.11 1.41 4.89
CA ARG A 398 -11.59 1.37 4.90
C ARG A 398 -12.19 2.09 3.68
N TRP A 399 -11.71 3.29 3.36
CA TRP A 399 -12.08 3.98 2.11
C TRP A 399 -11.79 3.11 0.88
N PHE A 400 -10.62 2.48 0.82
CA PHE A 400 -10.25 1.59 -0.28
C PHE A 400 -11.15 0.35 -0.39
N PHE A 401 -11.32 -0.44 0.68
CA PHE A 401 -12.01 -1.73 0.60
C PHE A 401 -13.54 -1.66 0.79
N GLN A 402 -14.03 -0.78 1.68
CA GLN A 402 -15.46 -0.71 2.03
C GLN A 402 -16.24 0.29 1.17
N ALA A 403 -15.66 1.46 0.87
CA ALA A 403 -16.31 2.44 0.00
C ALA A 403 -16.03 2.14 -1.48
N PHE A 404 -14.79 2.34 -1.93
CA PHE A 404 -14.47 2.31 -3.36
C PHE A 404 -14.46 0.90 -3.93
N GLY A 405 -13.92 -0.07 -3.19
CA GLY A 405 -13.96 -1.48 -3.56
C GLY A 405 -15.39 -2.01 -3.73
N ARG A 406 -16.34 -1.55 -2.89
CA ARG A 406 -17.74 -1.98 -2.98
C ARG A 406 -18.45 -1.42 -4.21
N VAL A 407 -18.08 -0.22 -4.64
CA VAL A 407 -18.56 0.38 -5.91
C VAL A 407 -17.90 -0.29 -7.11
N LEU A 408 -16.58 -0.45 -7.13
CA LEU A 408 -15.84 -0.96 -8.30
C LEU A 408 -15.96 -2.47 -8.51
N ASP A 409 -16.18 -3.22 -7.42
CA ASP A 409 -16.19 -4.69 -7.35
C ASP A 409 -14.97 -5.34 -8.04
N PRO A 410 -13.74 -5.03 -7.59
CA PRO A 410 -12.52 -5.40 -8.30
C PRO A 410 -12.13 -6.86 -8.10
N ASN A 411 -11.50 -7.50 -9.10
CA ASN A 411 -10.96 -8.85 -8.92
C ASN A 411 -9.79 -8.88 -7.90
N ILE A 412 -8.74 -8.10 -8.16
CA ILE A 412 -7.51 -8.05 -7.35
C ILE A 412 -7.28 -6.63 -6.80
N CYS A 413 -7.05 -6.54 -5.49
CA CYS A 413 -6.62 -5.33 -4.80
C CYS A 413 -5.11 -5.37 -4.54
N VAL A 414 -4.41 -4.25 -4.67
CA VAL A 414 -2.97 -4.11 -4.37
C VAL A 414 -2.75 -2.99 -3.36
N LEU A 415 -2.01 -3.27 -2.28
CA LEU A 415 -1.60 -2.30 -1.27
C LEU A 415 -0.17 -1.82 -1.54
N LEU A 416 0.01 -0.51 -1.62
CA LEU A 416 1.30 0.18 -1.66
C LEU A 416 1.33 1.30 -0.61
N ASP A 417 2.50 1.51 -0.01
CA ASP A 417 2.79 2.70 0.80
C ASP A 417 3.61 3.71 -0.02
N ALA A 418 3.27 5.00 0.10
CA ALA A 418 4.06 6.07 -0.49
C ALA A 418 5.52 5.99 0.00
N GLY A 419 6.48 6.15 -0.92
CA GLY A 419 7.90 5.87 -0.69
C GLY A 419 8.33 4.45 -1.07
N THR A 420 7.41 3.47 -1.12
CA THR A 420 7.72 2.14 -1.65
C THR A 420 7.57 2.12 -3.18
N LYS A 421 8.68 1.87 -3.88
CA LYS A 421 8.79 1.87 -5.34
C LYS A 421 8.69 0.44 -5.89
N PRO A 422 7.58 0.05 -6.55
CA PRO A 422 7.49 -1.27 -7.19
C PRO A 422 8.41 -1.35 -8.41
N GLY A 423 9.01 -2.53 -8.63
CA GLY A 423 9.80 -2.84 -9.84
C GLY A 423 8.95 -2.85 -11.11
N ARG A 424 9.56 -2.67 -12.29
CA ARG A 424 8.87 -2.38 -13.58
C ARG A 424 7.75 -3.35 -13.96
N GLN A 425 7.82 -4.61 -13.53
CA GLN A 425 6.82 -5.65 -13.80
C GLN A 425 6.19 -6.23 -12.52
N SER A 426 6.56 -5.73 -11.34
CA SER A 426 6.29 -6.42 -10.08
C SER A 426 4.81 -6.47 -9.68
N ILE A 427 4.00 -5.47 -10.05
CA ILE A 427 2.55 -5.50 -9.83
C ILE A 427 1.90 -6.53 -10.76
N TYR A 428 2.35 -6.62 -12.03
CA TYR A 428 1.91 -7.67 -12.94
C TYR A 428 2.29 -9.08 -12.43
N GLN A 429 3.49 -9.25 -11.87
CA GLN A 429 3.90 -10.55 -11.31
C GLN A 429 3.06 -10.92 -10.06
N LEU A 430 2.66 -9.95 -9.22
CA LEU A 430 1.67 -10.18 -8.16
C LEU A 430 0.32 -10.63 -8.74
N TRP A 431 -0.26 -9.88 -9.69
CA TRP A 431 -1.52 -10.25 -10.34
C TRP A 431 -1.46 -11.65 -10.95
N ARG A 432 -0.37 -11.99 -11.63
CA ARG A 432 -0.14 -13.29 -12.28
C ARG A 432 -0.14 -14.47 -11.29
N ALA A 433 0.16 -14.24 -10.01
CA ALA A 433 0.02 -15.28 -8.98
C ALA A 433 -1.45 -15.66 -8.70
N PHE A 434 -2.40 -14.75 -8.93
CA PHE A 434 -3.85 -15.00 -8.79
C PHE A 434 -4.49 -15.58 -10.07
N ASP A 435 -3.89 -15.31 -11.23
CA ASP A 435 -4.23 -15.89 -12.54
C ASP A 435 -3.82 -17.38 -12.60
N LEU A 436 -2.65 -17.71 -12.04
CA LEU A 436 -2.09 -19.08 -11.99
C LEU A 436 -2.49 -19.90 -10.75
N GLU A 437 -3.22 -19.31 -9.81
CA GLU A 437 -3.73 -19.97 -8.60
C GLU A 437 -5.08 -19.35 -8.19
N PRO A 438 -6.21 -19.92 -8.62
CA PRO A 438 -7.54 -19.45 -8.25
C PRO A 438 -7.74 -19.35 -6.74
N MET A 439 -7.17 -20.27 -5.94
CA MET A 439 -7.30 -20.27 -4.47
C MET A 439 -6.30 -19.33 -3.77
N CYS A 440 -5.55 -18.51 -4.50
CA CYS A 440 -4.73 -17.45 -3.93
C CYS A 440 -5.66 -16.37 -3.34
N GLY A 441 -5.63 -16.23 -2.02
CA GLY A 441 -6.36 -15.18 -1.29
C GLY A 441 -5.54 -13.90 -1.11
N GLY A 442 -4.21 -14.04 -0.99
CA GLY A 442 -3.28 -12.92 -0.88
C GLY A 442 -1.85 -13.29 -1.28
N ALA A 443 -1.06 -12.31 -1.71
CA ALA A 443 0.31 -12.49 -2.13
C ALA A 443 1.20 -11.26 -1.81
N CYS A 444 2.50 -11.46 -1.65
CA CYS A 444 3.45 -10.35 -1.47
C CYS A 444 4.74 -10.53 -2.28
N GLY A 445 5.38 -9.41 -2.59
CA GLY A 445 6.69 -9.39 -3.26
C GLY A 445 7.86 -9.28 -2.27
N GLU A 446 9.07 -9.39 -2.80
CA GLU A 446 10.32 -9.16 -2.07
C GLU A 446 10.47 -7.68 -1.71
N ILE A 447 10.45 -7.35 -0.41
CA ILE A 447 10.79 -6.00 0.07
C ILE A 447 12.32 -5.82 0.05
N LYS A 448 12.80 -4.82 -0.69
CA LYS A 448 14.22 -4.47 -0.86
C LYS A 448 14.53 -3.14 -0.20
N VAL A 449 15.69 -3.03 0.42
CA VAL A 449 16.21 -1.75 0.93
C VAL A 449 16.72 -0.90 -0.24
N MET A 450 16.41 0.40 -0.27
CA MET A 450 16.88 1.32 -1.31
C MET A 450 18.34 1.73 -1.10
N LEU A 451 19.28 0.90 -1.57
CA LEU A 451 20.72 0.98 -1.26
C LEU A 451 21.50 2.15 -1.89
N SER A 452 20.89 2.93 -2.80
CA SER A 452 21.54 4.03 -3.54
C SER A 452 22.89 3.65 -4.18
N HIS A 453 22.89 2.58 -5.00
CA HIS A 453 24.10 1.97 -5.59
C HIS A 453 25.09 1.47 -4.53
N GLY A 454 24.59 0.80 -3.49
CA GLY A 454 25.40 0.23 -2.40
C GLY A 454 25.88 1.23 -1.35
N LYS A 455 25.88 2.54 -1.65
CA LYS A 455 26.45 3.58 -0.75
C LYS A 455 25.86 3.58 0.67
N LYS A 456 24.57 3.22 0.84
CA LYS A 456 23.96 3.16 2.18
C LYS A 456 24.49 2.00 3.05
N LEU A 457 25.10 0.96 2.47
CA LEU A 457 25.64 -0.19 3.21
C LEU A 457 26.86 0.14 4.09
N LEU A 458 27.47 1.31 3.90
CA LEU A 458 28.50 1.84 4.79
C LEU A 458 27.97 2.15 6.19
N ASN A 459 26.65 2.31 6.36
CA ASN A 459 26.00 2.38 7.66
C ASN A 459 25.65 0.95 8.15
N PRO A 460 26.24 0.46 9.26
CA PRO A 460 25.97 -0.89 9.77
C PRO A 460 24.50 -1.16 10.06
N LEU A 461 23.72 -0.15 10.46
CA LEU A 461 22.29 -0.29 10.72
C LEU A 461 21.51 -0.60 9.45
N VAL A 462 21.87 0.03 8.33
CA VAL A 462 21.23 -0.23 7.02
C VAL A 462 21.70 -1.58 6.47
N ALA A 463 22.98 -1.92 6.63
CA ALA A 463 23.51 -3.23 6.23
C ALA A 463 22.84 -4.38 6.98
N GLY A 464 22.71 -4.29 8.31
CA GLY A 464 22.04 -5.30 9.13
C GLY A 464 20.56 -5.50 8.75
N GLN A 465 19.83 -4.40 8.52
CA GLN A 465 18.44 -4.45 8.06
C GLN A 465 18.31 -5.08 6.66
N ASN A 466 19.21 -4.73 5.74
CA ASN A 466 19.24 -5.32 4.39
C ASN A 466 19.55 -6.83 4.44
N PHE A 467 20.45 -7.26 5.33
CA PHE A 467 20.73 -8.69 5.54
C PHE A 467 19.51 -9.45 6.04
N GLU A 468 18.85 -8.95 7.09
CA GLU A 468 17.65 -9.57 7.67
C GLU A 468 16.50 -9.67 6.65
N TYR A 469 16.23 -8.60 5.89
CA TYR A 469 15.22 -8.61 4.84
C TYR A 469 15.55 -9.66 3.77
N LYS A 470 16.83 -9.77 3.38
CA LYS A 470 17.27 -10.78 2.41
C LYS A 470 17.09 -12.19 2.93
N MET A 471 17.55 -12.50 4.14
CA MET A 471 17.41 -13.84 4.70
C MET A 471 15.95 -14.24 4.89
N SER A 472 15.09 -13.33 5.35
CA SER A 472 13.66 -13.63 5.51
C SER A 472 12.96 -13.85 4.16
N ASN A 473 13.35 -13.11 3.12
CA ASN A 473 12.87 -13.28 1.74
C ASN A 473 13.46 -14.51 0.99
N ILE A 474 14.47 -15.19 1.56
CA ILE A 474 15.16 -16.36 0.98
C ILE A 474 14.85 -17.65 1.75
N LEU A 475 14.56 -17.56 3.05
CA LEU A 475 14.26 -18.71 3.92
C LEU A 475 12.82 -18.68 4.41
N ASP A 476 12.43 -17.64 5.16
CA ASP A 476 11.17 -17.65 5.91
C ASP A 476 9.94 -17.51 4.99
N LYS A 477 9.93 -16.53 4.06
CA LYS A 477 8.81 -16.32 3.12
C LYS A 477 8.63 -17.47 2.13
N PRO A 478 9.71 -18.07 1.57
CA PRO A 478 9.63 -19.33 0.83
C PRO A 478 9.08 -20.51 1.63
N LEU A 479 9.55 -20.71 2.87
CA LEU A 479 9.05 -21.76 3.78
C LEU A 479 7.55 -21.59 4.04
N GLU A 480 7.13 -20.41 4.51
CA GLU A 480 5.73 -20.06 4.75
C GLU A 480 4.88 -20.30 3.48
N SER A 481 5.30 -19.76 2.34
CA SER A 481 4.60 -19.93 1.06
C SER A 481 4.50 -21.38 0.56
N ALA A 482 5.33 -22.31 1.03
CA ALA A 482 5.18 -23.74 0.74
C ALA A 482 4.00 -24.35 1.52
N PHE A 483 3.92 -24.05 2.82
CA PHE A 483 2.83 -24.48 3.70
C PHE A 483 1.50 -23.79 3.37
N GLY A 484 1.55 -22.60 2.75
CA GLY A 484 0.40 -21.90 2.17
C GLY A 484 -0.26 -20.90 3.11
N PHE A 485 0.30 -20.70 4.30
CA PHE A 485 0.06 -19.55 5.17
C PHE A 485 1.35 -18.73 5.22
N ILE A 486 1.20 -17.41 5.30
CA ILE A 486 2.33 -16.47 5.36
C ILE A 486 2.05 -15.57 6.54
N SER A 487 2.96 -15.58 7.54
CA SER A 487 2.70 -14.96 8.84
C SER A 487 2.53 -13.44 8.77
N VAL A 488 2.98 -12.82 7.67
CA VAL A 488 2.75 -11.42 7.30
C VAL A 488 2.89 -11.24 5.78
N LEU A 489 1.88 -10.66 5.14
CA LEU A 489 1.96 -10.08 3.80
C LEU A 489 2.08 -8.55 3.99
N PRO A 490 3.26 -7.93 3.77
CA PRO A 490 3.46 -6.53 4.15
C PRO A 490 2.52 -5.55 3.41
N GLY A 491 1.74 -4.77 4.16
CA GLY A 491 0.84 -3.75 3.63
C GLY A 491 1.51 -2.58 2.89
N ALA A 492 2.84 -2.61 2.74
CA ALA A 492 3.62 -1.68 1.92
C ALA A 492 3.84 -2.17 0.47
N PHE A 493 3.75 -3.49 0.22
CA PHE A 493 3.72 -4.08 -1.12
C PHE A 493 3.14 -5.52 -1.10
N SER A 494 1.81 -5.60 -1.08
CA SER A 494 1.05 -6.86 -1.12
C SER A 494 -0.19 -6.74 -2.01
N ALA A 495 -0.81 -7.87 -2.33
CA ALA A 495 -2.03 -7.95 -3.11
C ALA A 495 -2.98 -8.99 -2.50
N TYR A 496 -4.28 -8.83 -2.75
CA TYR A 496 -5.36 -9.64 -2.19
C TYR A 496 -6.49 -9.82 -3.20
N ARG A 497 -7.13 -10.98 -3.21
CA ARG A 497 -8.34 -11.22 -4.01
C ARG A 497 -9.55 -10.65 -3.26
N TYR A 498 -10.33 -9.77 -3.88
CA TYR A 498 -11.34 -8.98 -3.15
C TYR A 498 -12.43 -9.86 -2.49
N VAL A 499 -12.89 -10.93 -3.17
CA VAL A 499 -13.83 -11.90 -2.60
C VAL A 499 -13.26 -12.73 -1.44
N ALA A 500 -11.93 -12.91 -1.38
CA ALA A 500 -11.29 -13.57 -0.24
C ALA A 500 -11.37 -12.69 1.03
N LEU A 501 -11.26 -11.37 0.89
CA LEU A 501 -11.35 -10.40 1.97
C LEU A 501 -12.76 -10.26 2.57
N GLN A 502 -13.82 -10.42 1.77
CA GLN A 502 -15.20 -10.16 2.21
C GLN A 502 -15.62 -10.98 3.44
N ASN A 503 -16.45 -10.39 4.29
CA ASN A 503 -17.00 -11.06 5.48
C ASN A 503 -18.08 -12.09 5.11
N ASP A 504 -18.45 -12.96 6.05
CA ASP A 504 -19.61 -13.85 5.91
C ASP A 504 -20.95 -13.10 6.13
N LYS A 505 -22.08 -13.79 5.90
CA LYS A 505 -23.44 -13.23 6.02
C LYS A 505 -23.77 -12.65 7.40
N ASN A 506 -23.02 -13.01 8.44
CA ASN A 506 -23.18 -12.49 9.80
C ASN A 506 -22.25 -11.28 10.08
N GLY A 507 -21.59 -10.75 9.05
CA GLY A 507 -20.60 -9.68 9.14
C GLY A 507 -19.23 -10.12 9.68
N GLN A 508 -19.02 -11.41 9.95
CA GLN A 508 -17.78 -11.92 10.54
C GLN A 508 -16.78 -12.30 9.45
N GLY A 509 -15.52 -11.84 9.54
CA GLY A 509 -14.51 -12.24 8.56
C GLY A 509 -13.28 -11.34 8.47
N PRO A 510 -12.47 -11.51 7.40
CA PRO A 510 -11.15 -10.90 7.31
C PRO A 510 -11.15 -9.36 7.38
N LEU A 511 -12.08 -8.68 6.71
CA LEU A 511 -12.18 -7.21 6.77
C LEU A 511 -12.74 -6.70 8.12
N GLU A 512 -13.71 -7.40 8.73
CA GLU A 512 -14.19 -7.04 10.07
C GLU A 512 -13.05 -7.13 11.10
N LYS A 513 -12.27 -8.21 11.04
CA LYS A 513 -11.10 -8.39 11.90
C LYS A 513 -10.01 -7.37 11.62
N TYR A 514 -9.67 -7.12 10.36
CA TYR A 514 -8.65 -6.14 9.98
C TYR A 514 -8.97 -4.72 10.48
N PHE A 515 -10.24 -4.30 10.41
CA PHE A 515 -10.66 -2.96 10.83
C PHE A 515 -11.03 -2.84 12.32
N ALA A 516 -11.16 -3.94 13.07
CA ALA A 516 -11.56 -3.89 14.48
C ALA A 516 -10.60 -3.05 15.35
N GLY A 517 -9.32 -2.96 14.99
CA GLY A 517 -8.33 -2.10 15.65
C GLY A 517 -8.64 -0.60 15.61
N GLU A 518 -9.35 -0.11 14.57
CA GLU A 518 -9.79 1.30 14.50
C GLU A 518 -10.81 1.60 15.62
N LYS A 519 -11.83 0.76 15.75
CA LYS A 519 -12.92 0.91 16.73
C LYS A 519 -12.42 0.82 18.17
N MET A 520 -11.29 0.15 18.39
CA MET A 520 -10.64 -0.01 19.69
C MET A 520 -9.88 1.24 20.18
N HIS A 521 -9.73 2.29 19.37
CA HIS A 521 -9.11 3.55 19.82
C HIS A 521 -10.05 4.47 20.62
N GLY A 522 -11.37 4.23 20.60
CA GLY A 522 -12.37 5.01 21.35
C GLY A 522 -13.03 4.25 22.51
N ALA A 523 -12.56 3.05 22.83
CA ALA A 523 -13.16 2.17 23.85
C ALA A 523 -12.08 1.48 24.70
N ASN A 524 -12.49 0.85 25.80
CA ASN A 524 -11.61 0.18 26.78
C ASN A 524 -11.00 -1.13 26.25
N ALA A 525 -10.20 -1.06 25.19
CA ALA A 525 -9.48 -2.20 24.63
C ALA A 525 -8.32 -2.63 25.54
N GLY A 526 -8.20 -3.93 25.78
CA GLY A 526 -7.07 -4.50 26.53
C GLY A 526 -5.74 -4.34 25.79
N VAL A 527 -4.65 -4.12 26.54
CA VAL A 527 -3.30 -3.85 25.98
C VAL A 527 -2.81 -4.95 25.04
N PHE A 528 -3.16 -6.21 25.32
CA PHE A 528 -2.90 -7.34 24.42
C PHE A 528 -3.44 -7.06 23.02
N THR A 529 -4.75 -6.77 22.91
CA THR A 529 -5.44 -6.52 21.65
C THR A 529 -4.95 -5.24 20.97
N ALA A 530 -4.67 -4.20 21.76
CA ALA A 530 -4.13 -2.95 21.25
C ALA A 530 -2.71 -3.10 20.66
N ASN A 531 -1.87 -3.99 21.22
CA ASN A 531 -0.57 -4.34 20.62
C ASN A 531 -0.72 -5.30 19.43
N MET A 532 -1.67 -6.22 19.46
CA MET A 532 -1.98 -7.13 18.36
C MET A 532 -2.30 -6.36 17.07
N TYR A 533 -3.07 -5.27 17.17
CA TYR A 533 -3.36 -4.34 16.07
C TYR A 533 -2.23 -3.35 15.73
N LEU A 534 -0.99 -3.55 16.23
CA LEU A 534 0.22 -2.93 15.66
C LEU A 534 0.81 -3.75 14.50
N ALA A 535 0.22 -4.93 14.20
CA ALA A 535 0.58 -5.78 13.07
C ALA A 535 -0.70 -6.39 12.44
N GLU A 536 -1.63 -5.51 12.08
CA GLU A 536 -2.93 -5.78 11.46
C GLU A 536 -2.86 -6.78 10.29
N ASP A 537 -1.83 -6.68 9.45
CA ASP A 537 -1.61 -7.53 8.28
C ASP A 537 -1.43 -9.01 8.67
N ARG A 538 -0.89 -9.30 9.88
CA ARG A 538 -0.75 -10.66 10.39
C ARG A 538 -2.09 -11.30 10.73
N ILE A 539 -2.99 -10.51 11.31
CA ILE A 539 -4.36 -10.91 11.66
C ILE A 539 -5.13 -11.20 10.37
N LEU A 540 -4.99 -10.33 9.36
CA LEU A 540 -5.60 -10.51 8.04
C LEU A 540 -5.13 -11.81 7.36
N CYS A 541 -3.82 -12.10 7.41
CA CYS A 541 -3.27 -13.35 6.88
C CYS A 541 -3.87 -14.59 7.57
N PHE A 542 -4.00 -14.56 8.90
CA PHE A 542 -4.57 -15.66 9.67
C PHE A 542 -6.07 -15.87 9.40
N GLU A 543 -6.86 -14.80 9.38
CA GLU A 543 -8.31 -14.87 9.12
C GLU A 543 -8.64 -15.24 7.67
N LEU A 544 -7.76 -14.92 6.69
CA LEU A 544 -7.88 -15.40 5.31
C LEU A 544 -7.74 -16.93 5.21
N VAL A 545 -6.68 -17.50 5.77
CA VAL A 545 -6.41 -18.95 5.69
C VAL A 545 -7.39 -19.76 6.55
N THR A 546 -7.83 -19.23 7.70
CA THR A 546 -8.81 -19.91 8.55
C THR A 546 -10.26 -19.62 8.18
N LYS A 547 -10.56 -18.80 7.15
CA LYS A 547 -11.92 -18.38 6.78
C LYS A 547 -12.88 -19.57 6.66
N ARG A 548 -14.05 -19.47 7.31
CA ARG A 548 -15.09 -20.52 7.33
C ARG A 548 -15.41 -21.01 5.91
N ASN A 549 -15.44 -22.32 5.73
CA ASN A 549 -15.82 -23.00 4.48
C ASN A 549 -15.00 -22.60 3.23
N CYS A 550 -13.90 -21.87 3.40
CA CYS A 550 -13.00 -21.43 2.32
C CYS A 550 -11.66 -22.18 2.37
N GLN A 551 -10.89 -22.13 1.29
CA GLN A 551 -9.57 -22.76 1.17
C GLN A 551 -8.53 -21.80 0.58
N TRP A 552 -8.52 -20.55 1.07
CA TRP A 552 -7.60 -19.52 0.59
C TRP A 552 -6.17 -19.77 1.09
N ILE A 553 -5.21 -19.79 0.16
CA ILE A 553 -3.78 -19.85 0.47
C ILE A 553 -3.10 -18.50 0.19
N LEU A 554 -1.95 -18.28 0.83
CA LEU A 554 -1.12 -17.09 0.67
C LEU A 554 0.19 -17.45 -0.05
N GLN A 555 0.65 -16.59 -0.97
CA GLN A 555 1.83 -16.87 -1.80
C GLN A 555 2.91 -15.77 -1.77
N TYR A 556 4.18 -16.18 -1.75
CA TYR A 556 5.33 -15.29 -1.89
C TYR A 556 5.82 -15.28 -3.34
N VAL A 557 5.85 -14.10 -3.96
CA VAL A 557 6.17 -13.93 -5.39
C VAL A 557 7.57 -13.33 -5.52
N LYS A 558 8.61 -14.18 -5.58
CA LYS A 558 10.02 -13.76 -5.75
C LYS A 558 10.27 -12.95 -7.03
N SER A 559 9.36 -13.03 -8.02
CA SER A 559 9.40 -12.22 -9.24
C SER A 559 8.91 -10.77 -9.04
N ALA A 560 8.22 -10.47 -7.94
CA ALA A 560 7.74 -9.15 -7.59
C ALA A 560 8.67 -8.51 -6.54
N THR A 561 8.98 -7.22 -6.67
CA THR A 561 9.92 -6.52 -5.78
C THR A 561 9.44 -5.10 -5.48
N GLY A 562 9.49 -4.69 -4.21
CA GLY A 562 9.25 -3.30 -3.78
C GLY A 562 10.49 -2.72 -3.10
N GLU A 563 11.07 -1.66 -3.65
CA GLU A 563 12.19 -0.94 -3.02
C GLU A 563 11.65 0.11 -2.04
N THR A 564 12.13 0.09 -0.78
CA THR A 564 11.72 1.04 0.25
C THR A 564 12.91 1.54 1.07
N ASP A 565 12.76 2.69 1.72
CA ASP A 565 13.78 3.26 2.60
C ASP A 565 13.67 2.68 4.04
N VAL A 566 14.79 2.59 4.74
CA VAL A 566 14.87 2.06 6.12
C VAL A 566 15.55 3.07 7.05
N PRO A 567 15.25 3.06 8.37
CA PRO A 567 15.92 3.95 9.33
C PRO A 567 17.44 3.81 9.30
N ASP A 568 18.13 4.94 9.10
CA ASP A 568 19.59 5.04 9.14
C ASP A 568 20.12 5.48 10.52
N ARG A 569 19.21 5.79 11.46
CA ARG A 569 19.48 6.35 12.79
C ARG A 569 18.90 5.50 13.91
N MET A 570 19.69 5.33 14.97
CA MET A 570 19.35 4.50 16.13
C MET A 570 17.99 4.82 16.80
N PRO A 571 17.59 6.08 17.06
CA PRO A 571 16.32 6.36 17.72
C PRO A 571 15.09 6.00 16.86
N GLU A 572 15.21 6.18 15.54
CA GLU A 572 14.16 5.88 14.56
C GLU A 572 14.06 4.35 14.35
N PHE A 573 15.21 3.68 14.28
CA PHE A 573 15.32 2.23 14.23
C PHE A 573 14.72 1.55 15.47
N ILE A 574 15.04 2.02 16.69
CA ILE A 574 14.47 1.50 17.94
C ILE A 574 12.92 1.66 17.96
N LEU A 575 12.38 2.80 17.52
CA LEU A 575 10.92 3.01 17.47
C LEU A 575 10.21 2.22 16.36
N GLN A 576 10.87 1.93 15.22
CA GLN A 576 10.37 0.97 14.26
C GLN A 576 10.31 -0.43 14.89
N ARG A 577 11.40 -0.85 15.54
CA ARG A 577 11.57 -2.18 16.10
C ARG A 577 10.64 -2.47 17.29
N ARG A 578 10.35 -1.48 18.15
CA ARG A 578 9.29 -1.61 19.18
C ARG A 578 7.96 -2.06 18.57
N ARG A 579 7.48 -1.34 17.54
CA ARG A 579 6.19 -1.64 16.88
C ARG A 579 6.21 -3.02 16.25
N TRP A 580 7.27 -3.36 15.52
CA TRP A 580 7.39 -4.63 14.80
C TRP A 580 7.52 -5.84 15.72
N LEU A 581 8.32 -5.75 16.79
CA LEU A 581 8.50 -6.83 17.77
C LEU A 581 7.21 -7.04 18.58
N ASN A 582 6.63 -5.99 19.15
CA ASN A 582 5.40 -6.11 19.94
C ASN A 582 4.23 -6.60 19.07
N GLY A 583 3.98 -5.95 17.92
CA GLY A 583 2.90 -6.36 17.02
C GLY A 583 3.05 -7.81 16.54
N SER A 584 4.27 -8.22 16.16
CA SER A 584 4.51 -9.61 15.76
C SER A 584 4.34 -10.60 16.90
N PHE A 585 4.78 -10.27 18.12
CA PHE A 585 4.63 -11.13 19.29
C PHE A 585 3.15 -11.36 19.64
N PHE A 586 2.38 -10.29 19.81
CA PHE A 586 0.97 -10.40 20.21
C PHE A 586 0.09 -11.02 19.11
N ALA A 587 0.37 -10.74 17.83
CA ALA A 587 -0.30 -11.41 16.72
C ALA A 587 0.07 -12.90 16.58
N ALA A 588 1.33 -13.28 16.85
CA ALA A 588 1.74 -14.70 16.86
C ALA A 588 1.07 -15.47 18.00
N VAL A 589 1.04 -14.90 19.23
CA VAL A 589 0.30 -15.49 20.36
C VAL A 589 -1.19 -15.64 20.01
N TYR A 590 -1.80 -14.63 19.39
CA TYR A 590 -3.19 -14.73 18.92
C TYR A 590 -3.40 -15.88 17.93
N ALA A 591 -2.59 -15.96 16.87
CA ALA A 591 -2.71 -17.01 15.85
C ALA A 591 -2.49 -18.42 16.42
N ILE A 592 -1.53 -18.58 17.33
CA ILE A 592 -1.25 -19.86 18.01
C ILE A 592 -2.40 -20.27 18.93
N LEU A 593 -2.95 -19.35 19.75
CA LEU A 593 -4.10 -19.65 20.60
C LEU A 593 -5.36 -20.01 19.80
N HIS A 594 -5.49 -19.47 18.58
CA HIS A 594 -6.64 -19.72 17.70
C HIS A 594 -6.39 -20.77 16.61
N PHE A 595 -5.27 -21.53 16.65
CA PHE A 595 -4.89 -22.49 15.59
C PHE A 595 -5.99 -23.52 15.25
N TYR A 596 -6.84 -23.87 16.23
CA TYR A 596 -7.99 -24.76 16.06
C TYR A 596 -8.97 -24.27 14.97
N GLN A 597 -8.98 -22.97 14.66
CA GLN A 597 -9.77 -22.38 13.58
C GLN A 597 -9.37 -22.89 12.19
N VAL A 598 -8.18 -23.47 11.99
CA VAL A 598 -7.83 -24.19 10.75
C VAL A 598 -8.85 -25.30 10.45
N GLY A 599 -9.42 -25.92 11.48
CA GLY A 599 -10.48 -26.93 11.36
C GLY A 599 -11.73 -26.43 10.61
N ARG A 600 -12.10 -25.15 10.80
CA ARG A 600 -13.31 -24.51 10.21
C ARG A 600 -13.18 -24.13 8.73
N SER A 601 -11.97 -24.21 8.17
CA SER A 601 -11.70 -23.99 6.74
C SER A 601 -12.08 -25.22 5.91
N ASN A 602 -12.31 -25.06 4.61
CA ASN A 602 -12.55 -26.18 3.66
C ASN A 602 -11.25 -26.69 3.00
N HIS A 603 -10.09 -26.45 3.63
CA HIS A 603 -8.82 -27.01 3.17
C HIS A 603 -8.81 -28.54 3.22
N SER A 604 -8.15 -29.17 2.24
CA SER A 604 -7.94 -30.62 2.22
C SER A 604 -7.15 -31.11 3.45
N PHE A 605 -7.33 -32.38 3.83
CA PHE A 605 -6.66 -32.97 5.00
C PHE A 605 -5.13 -32.76 4.99
N ALA A 606 -4.49 -32.98 3.84
CA ALA A 606 -3.04 -32.77 3.69
C ALA A 606 -2.64 -31.29 3.89
N ARG A 607 -3.42 -30.32 3.38
CA ARG A 607 -3.17 -28.89 3.62
C ARG A 607 -3.42 -28.50 5.08
N LYS A 608 -4.43 -29.06 5.74
CA LYS A 608 -4.66 -28.84 7.18
C LYS A 608 -3.50 -29.38 8.03
N LEU A 609 -2.99 -30.58 7.72
CA LEU A 609 -1.80 -31.14 8.37
C LEU A 609 -0.55 -30.27 8.15
N MET A 610 -0.32 -29.82 6.91
CA MET A 610 0.74 -28.88 6.57
C MET A 610 0.66 -27.60 7.42
N LEU A 611 -0.50 -26.94 7.48
CA LEU A 611 -0.69 -25.73 8.29
C LEU A 611 -0.42 -25.99 9.79
N ILE A 612 -0.84 -27.14 10.33
CA ILE A 612 -0.57 -27.51 11.74
C ILE A 612 0.94 -27.65 12.00
N ILE A 613 1.69 -28.28 11.08
CA ILE A 613 3.16 -28.38 11.17
C ILE A 613 3.79 -26.98 11.16
N GLU A 614 3.27 -26.06 10.34
CA GLU A 614 3.73 -24.67 10.31
C GLU A 614 3.44 -23.93 11.63
N PHE A 615 2.25 -24.09 12.22
CA PHE A 615 1.92 -23.50 13.52
C PHE A 615 2.80 -24.05 14.66
N ILE A 616 3.15 -25.34 14.63
CA ILE A 616 4.12 -25.94 15.57
C ILE A 616 5.50 -25.27 15.39
N TYR A 617 5.97 -25.14 14.16
CA TYR A 617 7.22 -24.43 13.84
C TYR A 617 7.18 -22.97 14.32
N GLN A 618 6.12 -22.20 14.02
CA GLN A 618 5.97 -20.82 14.49
C GLN A 618 5.96 -20.73 16.03
N THR A 619 5.34 -21.70 16.71
CA THR A 619 5.34 -21.79 18.19
C THR A 619 6.75 -22.01 18.74
N ILE A 620 7.55 -22.90 18.14
CA ILE A 620 8.94 -23.13 18.57
C ILE A 620 9.78 -21.86 18.36
N ASN A 621 9.63 -21.16 17.23
CA ASN A 621 10.34 -19.89 17.00
C ASN A 621 9.93 -18.80 18.01
N LEU A 622 8.64 -18.75 18.41
CA LEU A 622 8.16 -17.81 19.41
C LEU A 622 8.76 -18.09 20.80
N LEU A 623 8.90 -19.36 21.20
CA LEU A 623 9.59 -19.76 22.42
C LEU A 623 11.07 -19.36 22.39
N PHE A 624 11.76 -19.60 21.28
CA PHE A 624 13.16 -19.17 21.10
C PHE A 624 13.32 -17.65 21.17
N ALA A 625 12.36 -16.88 20.64
CA ALA A 625 12.35 -15.43 20.75
C ALA A 625 12.09 -14.94 22.19
N TRP A 626 11.16 -15.59 22.92
CA TRP A 626 10.84 -15.25 24.31
C TRP A 626 12.04 -15.44 25.25
N PHE A 627 12.80 -16.52 25.08
CA PHE A 627 13.99 -16.84 25.86
C PHE A 627 15.31 -16.31 25.25
N ALA A 628 15.27 -15.45 24.24
CA ALA A 628 16.44 -15.04 23.48
C ALA A 628 17.56 -14.39 24.32
N ILE A 629 17.21 -13.61 25.34
CA ILE A 629 18.19 -12.96 26.23
C ILE A 629 18.82 -13.97 27.19
N GLY A 630 18.02 -14.84 27.81
CA GLY A 630 18.52 -15.92 28.65
C GLY A 630 19.44 -16.87 27.88
N ASN A 631 19.05 -17.25 26.66
CA ASN A 631 19.86 -18.06 25.76
C ASN A 631 21.17 -17.38 25.38
N PHE A 632 21.15 -16.09 25.00
CA PHE A 632 22.37 -15.37 24.64
C PHE A 632 23.30 -15.17 25.84
N PHE A 633 22.77 -14.89 27.03
CA PHE A 633 23.54 -14.84 28.27
C PHE A 633 24.16 -16.21 28.63
N LEU A 634 23.43 -17.30 28.46
CA LEU A 634 23.94 -18.66 28.70
C LEU A 634 25.06 -19.03 27.71
N VAL A 635 24.88 -18.77 26.41
CA VAL A 635 25.93 -18.95 25.39
C VAL A 635 27.17 -18.11 25.75
N PHE A 636 26.97 -16.83 26.10
CA PHE A 636 28.04 -15.95 26.55
C PHE A 636 28.77 -16.55 27.77
N ARG A 637 28.04 -16.93 28.81
CA ARG A 637 28.60 -17.35 30.11
C ARG A 637 29.33 -18.68 30.02
N ILE A 638 28.79 -19.64 29.26
CA ILE A 638 29.38 -20.98 29.12
C ILE A 638 30.64 -20.92 28.24
N LEU A 639 30.60 -20.17 27.13
CA LEU A 639 31.77 -19.99 26.26
C LEU A 639 32.89 -19.20 26.98
N THR A 640 32.52 -18.14 27.69
CA THR A 640 33.44 -17.35 28.54
C THR A 640 34.09 -18.21 29.63
N ALA A 641 33.31 -19.03 30.33
CA ALA A 641 33.85 -19.94 31.34
C ALA A 641 34.78 -21.00 30.75
N SER A 642 34.48 -21.51 29.55
CA SER A 642 35.34 -22.49 28.88
C SER A 642 36.75 -21.95 28.60
N LEU A 643 36.90 -20.68 28.22
CA LEU A 643 38.22 -20.05 28.01
C LEU A 643 39.09 -19.99 29.27
N GLY A 644 38.48 -20.06 30.46
CA GLY A 644 39.19 -20.04 31.74
C GLY A 644 39.90 -21.35 32.11
N THR A 645 39.73 -22.43 31.35
CA THR A 645 40.43 -23.70 31.59
C THR A 645 41.94 -23.57 31.36
N ALA A 646 42.71 -24.41 32.04
CA ALA A 646 44.18 -24.37 32.02
C ALA A 646 44.78 -24.53 30.60
N ASP A 647 44.13 -25.32 29.75
CA ASP A 647 44.59 -25.65 28.39
C ASP A 647 44.28 -24.56 27.34
N LEU A 648 43.56 -23.50 27.74
CA LEU A 648 43.12 -22.40 26.86
C LEU A 648 43.78 -21.06 27.23
N LEU A 649 43.09 -20.18 27.95
CA LEU A 649 43.64 -18.90 28.43
C LEU A 649 43.87 -18.89 29.95
N GLY A 650 43.50 -19.97 30.65
CA GLY A 650 43.75 -20.16 32.08
C GLY A 650 43.36 -18.95 32.93
N LYS A 651 44.28 -18.51 33.80
CA LYS A 651 44.05 -17.37 34.70
C LYS A 651 43.68 -16.08 33.95
N ALA A 652 44.24 -15.82 32.78
CA ALA A 652 43.90 -14.64 31.99
C ALA A 652 42.48 -14.71 31.42
N GLY A 653 42.08 -15.89 30.92
CA GLY A 653 40.71 -16.17 30.47
C GLY A 653 39.69 -15.97 31.59
N SER A 654 39.96 -16.51 32.78
CA SER A 654 39.09 -16.38 33.95
C SER A 654 38.94 -14.94 34.43
N ILE A 655 40.02 -14.15 34.47
CA ILE A 655 39.96 -12.73 34.87
C ILE A 655 39.15 -11.91 33.85
N LEU A 656 39.43 -12.06 32.55
CA LEU A 656 38.67 -11.39 31.49
C LEU A 656 37.19 -11.80 31.51
N GLY A 657 36.90 -13.07 31.79
CA GLY A 657 35.53 -13.57 31.86
C GLY A 657 34.72 -12.93 32.98
N VAL A 658 35.28 -12.81 34.19
CA VAL A 658 34.61 -12.11 35.30
C VAL A 658 34.39 -10.63 34.98
N ILE A 659 35.37 -9.96 34.35
CA ILE A 659 35.25 -8.55 33.94
C ILE A 659 34.12 -8.39 32.92
N PHE A 660 34.07 -9.21 31.87
CA PHE A 660 33.01 -9.13 30.87
C PHE A 660 31.65 -9.56 31.42
N GLU A 661 31.56 -10.49 32.37
CA GLU A 661 30.30 -10.88 33.03
C GLU A 661 29.70 -9.71 33.81
N TRP A 662 30.49 -9.00 34.63
CA TRP A 662 30.01 -7.81 35.33
C TRP A 662 29.66 -6.66 34.39
N LEU A 663 30.45 -6.41 33.33
CA LEU A 663 30.14 -5.39 32.33
C LEU A 663 28.89 -5.74 31.50
N TYR A 664 28.66 -7.01 31.19
CA TYR A 664 27.43 -7.49 30.54
C TYR A 664 26.22 -7.16 31.42
N LEU A 665 26.25 -7.58 32.69
CA LEU A 665 25.13 -7.40 33.62
C LEU A 665 24.87 -5.91 33.90
N ALA A 666 25.90 -5.10 34.09
CA ALA A 666 25.77 -3.65 34.25
C ALA A 666 25.13 -3.01 33.01
N THR A 667 25.59 -3.36 31.80
CA THR A 667 25.03 -2.84 30.54
C THR A 667 23.59 -3.29 30.32
N LEU A 668 23.24 -4.52 30.68
CA LEU A 668 21.88 -5.05 30.62
C LEU A 668 20.94 -4.26 31.54
N VAL A 669 21.35 -4.03 32.79
CA VAL A 669 20.59 -3.22 33.77
C VAL A 669 20.46 -1.76 33.31
N THR A 670 21.54 -1.15 32.79
CA THR A 670 21.47 0.18 32.18
C THR A 670 20.47 0.23 31.02
N CYS A 671 20.40 -0.82 30.19
CA CYS A 671 19.42 -0.91 29.11
C CYS A 671 17.98 -0.96 29.64
N PHE A 672 17.70 -1.73 30.70
CA PHE A 672 16.37 -1.72 31.35
C PHE A 672 16.00 -0.34 31.92
N VAL A 673 16.91 0.32 32.63
CA VAL A 673 16.69 1.67 33.19
C VAL A 673 16.41 2.70 32.08
N LEU A 674 17.20 2.68 31.00
CA LEU A 674 17.01 3.59 29.87
C LEU A 674 15.74 3.29 29.07
N ALA A 675 15.34 2.01 28.96
CA ALA A 675 14.14 1.60 28.25
C ALA A 675 12.83 1.93 28.98
N LEU A 676 12.85 1.93 30.32
CA LEU A 676 11.70 2.30 31.15
C LEU A 676 11.59 3.81 31.39
N GLY A 677 12.73 4.52 31.52
CA GLY A 677 12.75 5.93 31.91
C GLY A 677 12.88 6.95 30.77
N ASN A 678 13.44 6.60 29.61
CA ASN A 678 13.86 7.58 28.60
C ASN A 678 13.42 7.25 27.15
N ARG A 679 12.97 8.28 26.42
CA ARG A 679 12.75 8.17 24.96
C ARG A 679 14.10 8.12 24.21
N PRO A 680 14.29 7.22 23.22
CA PRO A 680 15.57 7.04 22.52
C PRO A 680 16.18 8.30 21.89
N GLN A 681 15.36 9.31 21.54
CA GLN A 681 15.82 10.59 21.02
C GLN A 681 16.64 11.38 22.05
N GLY A 682 16.26 11.34 23.33
CA GLY A 682 16.95 12.07 24.41
C GLY A 682 18.23 11.36 24.87
N SER A 683 18.23 10.02 24.88
CA SER A 683 19.32 9.19 25.38
C SER A 683 20.17 8.52 24.29
N ASN A 684 20.07 9.00 23.03
CA ASN A 684 20.74 8.41 21.85
C ASN A 684 22.25 8.12 22.06
N LYS A 685 22.99 9.01 22.76
CA LYS A 685 24.41 8.79 23.08
C LYS A 685 24.63 7.48 23.86
N PHE A 686 23.83 7.23 24.90
CA PHE A 686 23.93 6.00 25.70
C PHE A 686 23.56 4.76 24.88
N TYR A 687 22.50 4.83 24.06
CA TYR A 687 22.15 3.73 23.16
C TYR A 687 23.31 3.40 22.20
N MET A 688 23.95 4.39 21.59
CA MET A 688 25.11 4.16 20.70
C MET A 688 26.33 3.60 21.45
N THR A 689 26.61 4.03 22.69
CA THR A 689 27.65 3.42 23.54
C THR A 689 27.34 1.95 23.85
N MET A 690 26.08 1.62 24.17
CA MET A 690 25.67 0.22 24.39
C MET A 690 25.83 -0.61 23.12
N VAL A 691 25.51 -0.09 21.93
CA VAL A 691 25.75 -0.81 20.66
C VAL A 691 27.24 -1.06 20.43
N GLY A 692 28.12 -0.09 20.73
CA GLY A 692 29.56 -0.29 20.69
C GLY A 692 30.05 -1.43 21.60
N PHE A 693 29.55 -1.46 22.84
CA PHE A 693 29.82 -2.56 23.79
C PHE A 693 29.29 -3.91 23.29
N TRP A 694 28.06 -3.97 22.76
CA TRP A 694 27.48 -5.20 22.24
C TRP A 694 28.23 -5.74 21.01
N CYS A 695 28.72 -4.89 20.12
CA CYS A 695 29.62 -5.28 19.04
C CYS A 695 30.96 -5.82 19.57
N MET A 696 31.54 -5.20 20.61
CA MET A 696 32.77 -5.70 21.26
C MET A 696 32.56 -7.09 21.89
N ILE A 697 31.44 -7.30 22.59
CA ILE A 697 31.06 -8.63 23.12
C ILE A 697 30.89 -9.64 21.99
N MET A 698 30.33 -9.25 20.83
CA MET A 698 30.24 -10.17 19.68
C MET A 698 31.60 -10.55 19.11
N ILE A 699 32.54 -9.60 19.02
CA ILE A 699 33.93 -9.87 18.59
C ILE A 699 34.59 -10.84 19.56
N TYR A 700 34.46 -10.60 20.87
CA TYR A 700 34.98 -11.48 21.91
C TYR A 700 34.40 -12.90 21.82
N LEU A 701 33.08 -13.05 21.67
CA LEU A 701 32.44 -14.36 21.54
C LEU A 701 32.78 -15.08 20.23
N THR A 702 32.94 -14.33 19.13
CA THR A 702 33.36 -14.90 17.84
C THR A 702 34.81 -15.39 17.93
N PHE A 703 35.71 -14.60 18.53
CA PHE A 703 37.07 -15.02 18.84
C PHE A 703 37.08 -16.25 19.75
N ALA A 704 36.29 -16.24 20.83
CA ALA A 704 36.21 -17.35 21.78
C ALA A 704 35.77 -18.65 21.10
N ALA A 705 34.70 -18.61 20.29
CA ALA A 705 34.20 -19.76 19.55
C ALA A 705 35.26 -20.33 18.60
N ILE A 706 35.93 -19.47 17.82
CA ILE A 706 37.00 -19.88 16.89
C ILE A 706 38.20 -20.45 17.66
N PHE A 707 38.65 -19.80 18.73
CA PHE A 707 39.80 -20.22 19.51
C PHE A 707 39.58 -21.57 20.20
N VAL A 708 38.42 -21.77 20.85
CA VAL A 708 38.01 -23.06 21.43
C VAL A 708 37.93 -24.13 20.35
N THR A 709 37.33 -23.84 19.19
CA THR A 709 37.23 -24.78 18.06
C THR A 709 38.61 -25.23 17.58
N VAL A 710 39.52 -24.27 17.31
CA VAL A 710 40.88 -24.56 16.85
C VAL A 710 41.68 -25.33 17.90
N LYS A 711 41.56 -24.98 19.19
CA LYS A 711 42.25 -25.70 20.26
C LYS A 711 41.73 -27.11 20.48
N SER A 712 40.42 -27.33 20.38
CA SER A 712 39.83 -28.67 20.42
C SER A 712 40.37 -29.54 19.29
N ILE A 713 40.40 -29.03 18.06
CA ILE A 713 40.97 -29.75 16.90
C ILE A 713 42.47 -30.03 17.10
N GLN A 714 43.24 -29.07 17.63
CA GLN A 714 44.67 -29.28 17.90
C GLN A 714 44.93 -30.39 18.92
N ASN A 715 44.06 -30.57 19.91
CA ASN A 715 44.17 -31.64 20.90
C ASN A 715 43.79 -33.00 20.27
N GLU A 716 42.64 -33.10 19.59
CA GLU A 716 42.18 -34.33 18.92
C GLU A 716 43.15 -34.83 17.82
N VAL A 717 43.87 -33.92 17.16
CA VAL A 717 44.92 -34.26 16.17
C VAL A 717 46.22 -34.72 16.83
N ARG A 718 46.51 -34.30 18.07
CA ARG A 718 47.75 -34.64 18.79
C ARG A 718 47.81 -36.12 19.19
N ASP A 719 46.66 -36.75 19.41
CA ASP A 719 46.54 -38.15 19.83
C ASP A 719 46.63 -39.15 18.65
N GLY A 720 46.99 -38.66 17.45
CA GLY A 720 47.43 -39.47 16.30
C GLY A 720 46.34 -40.21 15.52
N ASN A 721 45.27 -40.64 16.18
CA ASN A 721 44.16 -41.40 15.58
C ASN A 721 43.08 -40.53 14.93
N PHE A 722 43.45 -39.41 14.30
CA PHE A 722 42.51 -38.47 13.69
C PHE A 722 41.75 -39.10 12.52
N THR A 723 40.54 -39.55 12.80
CA THR A 723 39.61 -40.14 11.84
C THR A 723 38.38 -39.24 11.79
N PHE A 724 37.71 -39.10 10.64
CA PHE A 724 36.46 -38.31 10.57
C PHE A 724 35.40 -38.78 11.60
N ALA A 725 35.47 -40.02 12.07
CA ALA A 725 34.63 -40.57 13.13
C ALA A 725 34.91 -40.04 14.56
N THR A 726 36.14 -39.66 14.91
CA THR A 726 36.45 -39.18 16.28
C THR A 726 35.87 -37.79 16.54
N LEU A 727 35.76 -36.96 15.50
CA LEU A 727 35.03 -35.68 15.52
C LEU A 727 33.56 -35.78 15.96
N PHE A 728 32.93 -36.96 15.88
CA PHE A 728 31.56 -37.20 16.37
C PHE A 728 31.50 -37.63 17.85
N GLN A 729 32.62 -38.03 18.45
CA GLN A 729 32.65 -38.53 19.84
C GLN A 729 32.59 -37.38 20.86
N ASN A 730 33.21 -36.23 20.54
CA ASN A 730 33.13 -35.02 21.36
C ASN A 730 31.80 -34.28 21.12
N LEU A 731 30.73 -34.77 21.77
CA LEU A 731 29.35 -34.26 21.61
C LEU A 731 29.22 -32.74 21.77
N GLN A 732 30.01 -32.11 22.65
CA GLN A 732 29.95 -30.66 22.89
C GLN A 732 30.58 -29.88 21.74
N PHE A 733 31.77 -30.27 21.29
CA PHE A 733 32.40 -29.71 20.09
C PHE A 733 31.50 -29.89 18.85
N PHE A 734 31.03 -31.13 18.64
CA PHE A 734 30.23 -31.51 17.48
C PHE A 734 28.92 -30.70 17.42
N SER A 735 28.22 -30.53 18.54
CA SER A 735 26.97 -29.75 18.60
C SER A 735 27.18 -28.27 18.25
N ILE A 736 28.27 -27.65 18.72
CA ILE A 736 28.61 -26.24 18.39
C ILE A 736 28.98 -26.12 16.91
N PHE A 737 29.88 -26.98 16.43
CA PHE A 737 30.36 -26.97 15.05
C PHE A 737 29.22 -27.21 14.06
N VAL A 738 28.39 -28.23 14.27
CA VAL A 738 27.21 -28.52 13.45
C VAL A 738 26.23 -27.35 13.50
N SER A 739 25.83 -26.85 14.67
CA SER A 739 24.84 -25.77 14.75
C SER A 739 25.29 -24.51 14.01
N LEU A 740 26.55 -24.07 14.16
CA LEU A 740 27.04 -22.87 13.49
C LEU A 740 27.26 -23.10 11.99
N LEU A 741 27.89 -24.21 11.62
CA LEU A 741 28.16 -24.54 10.22
C LEU A 741 26.86 -24.75 9.45
N THR A 742 25.95 -25.59 9.94
CA THR A 742 24.64 -25.85 9.31
C THR A 742 23.84 -24.56 9.13
N THR A 743 23.82 -23.67 10.12
CA THR A 743 23.11 -22.39 10.00
C THR A 743 23.71 -21.52 8.89
N TYR A 744 25.00 -21.20 8.95
CA TYR A 744 25.62 -20.26 8.01
C TYR A 744 25.84 -20.85 6.61
N VAL A 745 26.08 -22.16 6.49
CA VAL A 745 26.19 -22.85 5.20
C VAL A 745 24.82 -22.94 4.53
N PHE A 746 23.73 -23.23 5.25
CA PHE A 746 22.39 -23.19 4.64
C PHE A 746 21.97 -21.78 4.24
N TRP A 747 22.36 -20.75 4.99
CA TRP A 747 22.15 -19.35 4.55
C TRP A 747 22.90 -19.07 3.25
N PHE A 748 24.21 -19.40 3.19
CA PHE A 748 25.04 -19.19 2.01
C PHE A 748 24.56 -19.97 0.77
N LEU A 749 24.25 -21.26 0.94
CA LEU A 749 23.74 -22.13 -0.13
C LEU A 749 22.36 -21.67 -0.62
N ALA A 750 21.44 -21.33 0.29
CA ALA A 750 20.13 -20.81 -0.11
C ALA A 750 20.27 -19.50 -0.90
N SER A 751 21.14 -18.58 -0.47
CA SER A 751 21.37 -17.32 -1.17
C SER A 751 22.04 -17.48 -2.55
N ILE A 752 22.87 -18.51 -2.74
CA ILE A 752 23.35 -18.91 -4.08
C ILE A 752 22.22 -19.50 -4.93
N LEU A 753 21.43 -20.44 -4.40
CA LEU A 753 20.35 -21.13 -5.13
C LEU A 753 19.17 -20.19 -5.45
N PHE A 754 18.98 -19.12 -4.67
CA PHE A 754 18.06 -18.02 -4.95
C PHE A 754 18.64 -16.98 -5.92
N PHE A 755 19.89 -17.14 -6.39
CA PHE A 755 20.64 -16.24 -7.26
C PHE A 755 20.81 -14.81 -6.72
N ASP A 756 21.01 -14.66 -5.41
CA ASP A 756 21.32 -13.36 -4.77
C ASP A 756 22.29 -13.50 -3.58
N PRO A 757 23.55 -13.92 -3.80
CA PRO A 757 24.52 -14.16 -2.72
C PRO A 757 25.12 -12.87 -2.11
N TRP A 758 24.88 -11.70 -2.70
CA TRP A 758 25.67 -10.48 -2.43
C TRP A 758 25.57 -9.95 -1.00
N HIS A 759 24.46 -10.19 -0.30
CA HIS A 759 24.29 -9.77 1.09
C HIS A 759 25.19 -10.58 2.06
N MET A 760 25.56 -11.82 1.72
CA MET A 760 26.51 -12.62 2.50
C MET A 760 27.93 -12.02 2.48
N PHE A 761 28.31 -11.30 1.43
CA PHE A 761 29.61 -10.63 1.32
C PHE A 761 29.60 -9.17 1.79
N THR A 762 28.48 -8.47 1.60
CA THR A 762 28.40 -7.01 1.81
C THR A 762 27.76 -6.59 3.14
N CYS A 763 27.01 -7.48 3.82
CA CYS A 763 26.21 -7.14 5.00
C CYS A 763 26.35 -8.13 6.17
N PHE A 764 26.80 -9.36 5.94
CA PHE A 764 26.84 -10.43 6.95
C PHE A 764 27.64 -10.05 8.21
N LEU A 765 28.83 -9.46 8.06
CA LEU A 765 29.66 -9.08 9.19
C LEU A 765 29.01 -7.99 10.05
N GLN A 766 28.38 -6.99 9.42
CA GLN A 766 27.66 -5.93 10.12
C GLN A 766 26.42 -6.47 10.86
N TYR A 767 25.69 -7.41 10.25
CA TYR A 767 24.57 -8.11 10.90
C TYR A 767 25.03 -8.96 12.08
N LEU A 768 26.11 -9.74 11.91
CA LEU A 768 26.69 -10.57 12.97
C LEU A 768 27.08 -9.71 14.18
N LEU A 769 27.85 -8.64 13.97
CA LEU A 769 28.28 -7.71 15.02
C LEU A 769 27.10 -7.04 15.75
N LEU A 770 26.03 -6.70 15.03
CA LEU A 770 24.82 -6.10 15.62
C LEU A 770 23.91 -7.12 16.31
N THR A 771 24.11 -8.43 16.14
CA THR A 771 23.19 -9.47 16.67
C THR A 771 22.93 -9.34 18.19
N PRO A 772 23.91 -9.05 19.07
CA PRO A 772 23.62 -8.85 20.50
C PRO A 772 22.88 -7.55 20.81
N THR A 773 22.96 -6.54 19.93
CA THR A 773 22.11 -5.33 20.01
C THR A 773 20.66 -5.67 19.68
N TYR A 774 20.43 -6.52 18.66
CA TYR A 774 19.08 -6.99 18.33
C TYR A 774 18.49 -7.83 19.47
N ILE A 775 19.27 -8.76 20.03
CA ILE A 775 18.82 -9.65 21.10
C ILE A 775 18.57 -8.90 22.42
N ASN A 776 19.49 -8.03 22.86
CA ASN A 776 19.37 -7.34 24.15
C ASN A 776 18.64 -5.99 24.01
N VAL A 777 19.23 -5.03 23.29
CA VAL A 777 18.73 -3.63 23.29
C VAL A 777 17.33 -3.51 22.70
N LEU A 778 17.09 -4.12 21.52
CA LEU A 778 15.80 -3.96 20.84
C LEU A 778 14.67 -4.70 21.56
N ASN A 779 14.90 -5.92 22.06
CA ASN A 779 13.87 -6.68 22.80
C ASN A 779 13.58 -6.04 24.17
N ILE A 780 14.60 -5.62 24.93
CA ILE A 780 14.38 -4.91 26.20
C ILE A 780 13.56 -3.64 25.94
N TYR A 781 13.93 -2.84 24.94
CA TYR A 781 13.15 -1.65 24.61
C TYR A 781 11.72 -1.97 24.17
N ALA A 782 11.51 -3.02 23.37
CA ALA A 782 10.21 -3.45 22.90
C ALA A 782 9.29 -3.87 24.06
N PHE A 783 9.71 -4.83 24.88
CA PHE A 783 8.93 -5.34 26.01
C PHE A 783 8.70 -4.27 27.08
N CYS A 784 9.73 -3.48 27.44
CA CYS A 784 9.58 -2.34 28.36
C CYS A 784 8.65 -1.23 27.82
N ASN A 785 8.30 -1.24 26.53
CA ASN A 785 7.40 -0.25 25.94
C ASN A 785 6.12 -0.86 25.33
N THR A 786 5.65 -2.02 25.80
CA THR A 786 4.34 -2.61 25.42
C THR A 786 3.13 -1.73 25.76
N HIS A 787 3.24 -0.82 26.73
CA HIS A 787 2.23 0.23 26.95
C HIS A 787 2.14 1.27 25.82
N ASP A 788 3.18 1.43 24.99
CA ASP A 788 3.26 2.51 24.01
C ASP A 788 2.76 2.02 22.64
N ILE A 789 1.44 2.12 22.49
CA ILE A 789 0.69 1.80 21.27
C ILE A 789 0.73 2.97 20.26
N THR A 790 1.52 4.03 20.49
CA THR A 790 1.60 5.15 19.55
C THR A 790 2.16 4.74 18.19
N TRP A 791 1.42 5.03 17.13
CA TRP A 791 2.03 5.25 15.82
C TRP A 791 2.83 6.57 15.89
N GLY A 792 4.01 6.61 15.28
CA GLY A 792 4.99 7.70 15.47
C GLY A 792 4.61 9.06 14.85
N THR A 793 3.35 9.27 14.47
CA THR A 793 2.90 10.41 13.68
C THR A 793 2.80 11.72 14.46
N LYS A 794 3.17 12.77 13.73
CA LYS A 794 3.13 14.24 13.96
C LYS A 794 1.87 14.87 14.56
N GLY A 795 1.17 14.27 15.50
CA GLY A 795 0.05 14.88 16.23
C GLY A 795 -1.12 15.27 15.33
N ASP A 796 -2.07 16.03 15.89
CA ASP A 796 -3.24 16.54 15.16
C ASP A 796 -3.16 18.06 15.10
N ASP A 797 -2.83 18.56 13.90
CA ASP A 797 -2.86 19.99 13.61
C ASP A 797 -4.23 20.28 13.04
N LYS A 798 -4.89 21.35 13.51
CA LYS A 798 -6.24 21.69 13.07
C LYS A 798 -6.16 22.26 11.65
N PRO A 799 -6.82 21.65 10.64
CA PRO A 799 -6.79 22.17 9.28
C PRO A 799 -7.48 23.53 9.20
N GLU A 800 -7.05 24.35 8.24
CA GLU A 800 -7.69 25.63 7.93
C GLU A 800 -9.16 25.41 7.51
N LYS A 801 -10.06 26.27 7.98
CA LYS A 801 -11.51 26.11 7.73
C LYS A 801 -11.85 26.32 6.25
N LEU A 802 -12.72 25.49 5.71
CA LEU A 802 -13.25 25.61 4.35
C LEU A 802 -14.69 26.17 4.38
N PRO A 803 -15.18 26.77 3.27
CA PRO A 803 -16.57 27.19 3.18
C PRO A 803 -17.55 26.00 3.25
N SER A 804 -18.72 26.21 3.86
CA SER A 804 -19.84 25.25 3.89
C SER A 804 -20.79 25.48 2.72
N ALA A 805 -21.38 24.41 2.20
CA ALA A 805 -22.32 24.43 1.10
C ALA A 805 -23.75 24.13 1.59
N HIS A 806 -24.68 25.05 1.33
CA HIS A 806 -26.06 25.02 1.85
C HIS A 806 -27.09 24.96 0.71
N LEU A 807 -28.24 24.32 0.99
CA LEU A 807 -29.26 23.96 0.00
C LEU A 807 -30.37 25.02 -0.07
N LYS A 808 -30.63 25.52 -1.28
CA LYS A 808 -31.70 26.50 -1.57
C LYS A 808 -33.03 25.81 -1.92
N PRO A 809 -34.18 26.48 -1.73
CA PRO A 809 -35.49 25.99 -2.18
C PRO A 809 -35.50 25.76 -3.69
N GLY A 810 -35.36 24.50 -4.12
CA GLY A 810 -35.14 24.12 -5.53
C GLY A 810 -34.10 23.01 -5.73
N GLY A 811 -33.34 22.64 -4.69
CA GLY A 811 -32.39 21.51 -4.76
C GLY A 811 -31.01 21.86 -5.34
N LYS A 812 -30.77 23.14 -5.63
CA LYS A 812 -29.44 23.68 -5.97
C LYS A 812 -28.68 24.11 -4.72
N VAL A 813 -27.35 24.11 -4.83
CA VAL A 813 -26.42 24.44 -3.75
C VAL A 813 -25.44 25.52 -4.21
N ASP A 814 -25.19 26.50 -3.34
CA ASP A 814 -24.22 27.58 -3.58
C ASP A 814 -22.77 27.07 -3.44
N VAL A 815 -21.99 27.24 -4.51
CA VAL A 815 -20.58 26.84 -4.58
C VAL A 815 -19.72 28.04 -5.01
N GLU A 816 -18.75 28.43 -4.18
CA GLU A 816 -17.63 29.28 -4.62
C GLU A 816 -16.74 28.51 -5.61
N ILE A 817 -16.51 29.06 -6.81
CA ILE A 817 -15.76 28.43 -7.90
C ILE A 817 -14.81 29.49 -8.54
N PRO A 818 -13.57 29.15 -8.96
CA PRO A 818 -12.70 30.05 -9.72
C PRO A 818 -13.31 30.47 -11.07
N GLN A 819 -13.17 31.74 -11.45
CA GLN A 819 -13.98 32.32 -12.52
C GLN A 819 -13.29 32.38 -13.90
N ASP A 820 -11.95 32.51 -13.95
CA ASP A 820 -11.19 32.87 -15.17
C ASP A 820 -9.89 32.06 -15.36
N ASP A 821 -9.45 31.94 -16.61
CA ASP A 821 -8.23 31.24 -17.04
C ASP A 821 -6.96 31.81 -16.42
N GLY A 822 -6.91 33.12 -16.19
CA GLY A 822 -5.80 33.76 -15.48
C GLY A 822 -5.70 33.30 -14.02
N ASP A 823 -6.81 32.87 -13.41
CA ASP A 823 -6.84 32.37 -12.03
C ASP A 823 -6.38 30.91 -11.96
N LEU A 824 -6.89 30.03 -12.83
CA LEU A 824 -6.46 28.63 -12.92
C LEU A 824 -4.96 28.49 -13.20
N ASN A 825 -4.42 29.29 -14.14
CA ASN A 825 -3.00 29.28 -14.45
C ASN A 825 -2.14 29.91 -13.33
N ALA A 826 -2.61 30.98 -12.69
CA ALA A 826 -1.90 31.56 -11.55
C ALA A 826 -1.93 30.67 -10.30
N GLN A 827 -3.00 29.90 -10.07
CA GLN A 827 -3.06 28.91 -8.99
C GLN A 827 -2.10 27.75 -9.25
N TYR A 828 -2.03 27.25 -10.49
CA TYR A 828 -1.05 26.26 -10.91
C TYR A 828 0.39 26.77 -10.69
N GLU A 829 0.70 27.99 -11.14
CA GLU A 829 2.02 28.61 -10.96
C GLU A 829 2.34 28.94 -9.49
N ALA A 830 1.33 29.28 -8.67
CA ALA A 830 1.50 29.50 -7.24
C ALA A 830 1.77 28.20 -6.46
N GLU A 831 1.10 27.09 -6.80
CA GLU A 831 1.45 25.77 -6.25
C GLU A 831 2.87 25.35 -6.69
N LEU A 832 3.28 25.66 -7.93
CA LEU A 832 4.66 25.47 -8.41
C LEU A 832 5.68 26.37 -7.68
N ALA A 833 5.29 27.56 -7.22
CA ALA A 833 6.16 28.48 -6.48
C ALA A 833 6.34 28.12 -4.99
N LYS A 834 5.34 27.48 -4.36
CA LYS A 834 5.32 27.17 -2.91
C LYS A 834 6.46 26.27 -2.41
N PHE A 835 7.26 25.69 -3.30
CA PHE A 835 8.43 24.90 -2.94
C PHE A 835 9.80 25.57 -3.13
N ALA A 836 9.84 26.89 -3.35
CA ALA A 836 11.09 27.65 -3.35
C ALA A 836 11.76 27.77 -1.96
N ASN A 837 11.00 27.58 -0.86
CA ASN A 837 11.44 27.89 0.50
C ASN A 837 11.24 26.73 1.51
N LYS A 838 11.90 26.85 2.67
CA LYS A 838 12.11 25.76 3.64
C LYS A 838 11.14 25.84 4.84
N PRO A 839 10.50 24.74 5.28
CA PRO A 839 9.41 24.79 6.26
C PRO A 839 9.88 24.97 7.72
N PRO A 840 9.04 25.59 8.59
CA PRO A 840 9.26 25.70 10.04
C PRO A 840 8.96 24.38 10.78
N LYS A 841 8.97 24.41 12.12
CA LYS A 841 8.68 23.27 13.01
C LYS A 841 7.57 23.60 14.01
N GLU A 842 6.51 22.77 14.07
CA GLU A 842 5.52 22.83 15.15
C GLU A 842 5.92 22.07 16.42
N THR A 843 5.26 22.44 17.53
CA THR A 843 5.28 21.80 18.85
C THR A 843 3.88 21.25 19.20
N ARG A 844 3.82 20.22 20.05
CA ARG A 844 2.59 19.45 20.34
C ARG A 844 2.13 19.66 21.78
N VAL A 845 0.81 19.74 21.97
CA VAL A 845 0.13 19.70 23.28
C VAL A 845 -0.58 18.34 23.42
N VAL A 846 -0.87 17.90 24.65
CA VAL A 846 -1.46 16.59 24.97
C VAL A 846 -2.64 16.76 25.93
N SER A 847 -3.65 15.89 25.83
CA SER A 847 -4.85 15.88 26.68
C SER A 847 -5.44 14.47 26.80
N GLU A 848 -6.07 14.16 27.94
CA GLU A 848 -6.81 12.95 28.33
C GLU A 848 -6.09 11.58 28.26
N SER A 849 -5.06 11.39 27.43
CA SER A 849 -4.34 10.12 27.26
C SER A 849 -3.75 9.57 28.57
N GLU A 850 -3.40 10.44 29.50
CA GLU A 850 -2.73 10.12 30.77
C GLU A 850 -3.51 9.11 31.63
N LYS A 851 -4.85 9.14 31.63
CA LYS A 851 -5.69 8.18 32.37
C LYS A 851 -5.62 6.77 31.78
N GLN A 852 -5.52 6.65 30.46
CA GLN A 852 -5.42 5.35 29.78
C GLN A 852 -3.99 4.80 29.83
N GLU A 853 -2.99 5.70 29.81
CA GLU A 853 -1.59 5.33 29.98
C GLU A 853 -1.34 4.56 31.28
N ASP A 854 -1.96 4.92 32.41
CA ASP A 854 -1.65 4.31 33.71
C ASP A 854 -2.14 2.85 33.83
N TYR A 855 -3.31 2.54 33.27
CA TYR A 855 -3.74 1.14 33.10
C TYR A 855 -2.77 0.38 32.19
N TYR A 856 -2.30 1.01 31.11
CA TYR A 856 -1.35 0.40 30.18
C TYR A 856 0.06 0.19 30.79
N LYS A 857 0.53 1.13 31.63
CA LYS A 857 1.77 1.02 32.42
C LYS A 857 1.75 -0.18 33.37
N GLY A 858 0.58 -0.52 33.93
CA GLY A 858 0.38 -1.69 34.80
C GLY A 858 0.53 -3.03 34.06
N PHE A 859 -0.18 -3.21 32.94
CA PHE A 859 -0.05 -4.43 32.13
C PHE A 859 1.37 -4.64 31.61
N ARG A 860 2.04 -3.56 31.15
CA ARG A 860 3.47 -3.57 30.80
C ARG A 860 4.31 -4.18 31.93
N SER A 861 4.16 -3.67 33.16
CA SER A 861 4.94 -4.16 34.30
C SER A 861 4.74 -5.66 34.54
N ALA A 862 3.51 -6.17 34.42
CA ALA A 862 3.23 -7.60 34.57
C ALA A 862 3.92 -8.45 33.47
N VAL A 863 3.80 -8.06 32.19
CA VAL A 863 4.43 -8.79 31.07
C VAL A 863 5.96 -8.73 31.15
N VAL A 864 6.52 -7.56 31.45
CA VAL A 864 7.97 -7.36 31.58
C VAL A 864 8.53 -8.16 32.75
N LEU A 865 7.87 -8.14 33.92
CA LEU A 865 8.30 -8.95 35.06
C LEU A 865 8.21 -10.45 34.76
N ALA A 866 7.11 -10.93 34.15
CA ALA A 866 6.98 -12.33 33.75
C ALA A 866 8.09 -12.75 32.77
N TRP A 867 8.40 -11.93 31.77
CA TRP A 867 9.47 -12.17 30.80
C TRP A 867 10.87 -12.17 31.43
N ILE A 868 11.16 -11.21 32.32
CA ILE A 868 12.40 -11.15 33.10
C ILE A 868 12.54 -12.39 33.99
N PHE A 869 11.51 -12.73 34.77
CA PHE A 869 11.54 -13.91 35.64
C PHE A 869 11.67 -15.21 34.85
N CYS A 870 11.05 -15.33 33.66
CA CYS A 870 11.26 -16.47 32.77
C CYS A 870 12.73 -16.60 32.33
N ASN A 871 13.34 -15.51 31.85
CA ASN A 871 14.73 -15.52 31.38
C ASN A 871 15.74 -15.69 32.53
N PHE A 872 15.45 -15.11 33.70
CA PHE A 872 16.26 -15.27 34.90
C PHE A 872 16.17 -16.70 35.48
N ALA A 873 14.96 -17.27 35.58
CA ALA A 873 14.76 -18.64 36.04
C ALA A 873 15.45 -19.65 35.11
N LEU A 874 15.42 -19.42 33.79
CA LEU A 874 16.18 -20.22 32.83
C LEU A 874 17.69 -20.19 33.14
N GLY A 875 18.27 -19.00 33.29
CA GLY A 875 19.67 -18.85 33.67
C GLY A 875 20.01 -19.50 35.02
N ALA A 876 19.15 -19.31 36.02
CA ALA A 876 19.32 -19.85 37.37
C ALA A 876 19.25 -21.38 37.43
N VAL A 877 18.37 -22.01 36.65
CA VAL A 877 18.25 -23.48 36.58
C VAL A 877 19.42 -24.10 35.81
N VAL A 878 19.83 -23.50 34.69
CA VAL A 878 20.91 -24.02 33.84
C VAL A 878 22.30 -23.83 34.48
N LEU A 879 22.52 -22.74 35.22
CA LEU A 879 23.78 -22.44 35.92
C LEU A 879 23.79 -22.85 37.40
N SER A 880 22.68 -23.37 37.94
CA SER A 880 22.45 -23.69 39.37
C SER A 880 22.53 -22.50 40.35
N ALA A 881 22.75 -21.27 39.86
CA ALA A 881 23.24 -20.12 40.63
C ALA A 881 22.28 -19.54 41.69
N ALA A 882 21.01 -19.96 41.74
CA ALA A 882 20.01 -19.44 42.67
C ALA A 882 19.84 -20.27 43.96
N GLY A 883 20.92 -20.89 44.46
CA GLY A 883 20.93 -21.61 45.74
C GLY A 883 20.34 -23.03 45.72
N LEU A 884 20.02 -23.57 44.53
CA LEU A 884 19.63 -24.97 44.33
C LEU A 884 20.70 -25.96 44.84
N GLU A 885 21.96 -25.53 44.91
CA GLU A 885 23.07 -26.28 45.51
C GLU A 885 22.89 -26.60 47.01
N ARG A 886 21.96 -25.95 47.70
CA ARG A 886 21.62 -26.28 49.11
C ARG A 886 20.64 -27.45 49.25
N VAL A 887 20.11 -27.98 48.15
CA VAL A 887 19.12 -29.08 48.15
C VAL A 887 19.77 -30.43 47.81
N ASP A 888 20.92 -30.44 47.14
CA ASP A 888 21.60 -31.67 46.72
C ASP A 888 23.13 -31.51 46.84
N SER A 889 23.77 -32.38 47.62
CA SER A 889 25.17 -32.28 48.05
C SER A 889 26.20 -32.68 46.97
N SER A 890 25.79 -32.80 45.72
CA SER A 890 26.56 -33.32 44.57
C SER A 890 26.76 -32.27 43.46
N SER A 891 26.85 -30.98 43.83
CA SER A 891 26.41 -29.86 43.01
C SER A 891 27.27 -29.52 41.78
N GLN A 892 28.61 -29.44 41.88
CA GLN A 892 29.45 -28.88 40.81
C GLN A 892 29.40 -29.71 39.51
N ASP A 893 29.68 -31.01 39.62
CA ASP A 893 29.71 -31.95 38.50
C ASP A 893 28.34 -32.05 37.81
N THR A 894 27.27 -31.98 38.61
CA THR A 894 25.86 -31.99 38.16
C THR A 894 25.47 -30.68 37.47
N SER A 895 25.91 -29.53 37.98
CA SER A 895 25.70 -28.21 37.36
C SER A 895 26.33 -28.15 35.97
N GLN A 896 27.58 -28.61 35.86
CA GLN A 896 28.32 -28.59 34.60
C GLN A 896 27.65 -29.49 33.55
N LYS A 897 27.25 -30.71 33.92
CA LYS A 897 26.48 -31.64 33.05
C LYS A 897 25.14 -31.05 32.59
N ARG A 898 24.37 -30.39 33.46
CA ARG A 898 23.12 -29.69 33.08
C ARG A 898 23.38 -28.60 32.03
N SER A 899 24.43 -27.79 32.20
CA SER A 899 24.76 -26.72 31.25
C SER A 899 25.11 -27.24 29.85
N ILE A 900 25.83 -28.36 29.78
CA ILE A 900 26.23 -29.02 28.52
C ILE A 900 25.00 -29.60 27.79
N ILE A 901 24.13 -30.30 28.52
CA ILE A 901 22.89 -30.86 27.95
C ILE A 901 21.97 -29.74 27.43
N TYR A 902 21.80 -28.65 28.20
CA TYR A 902 20.97 -27.53 27.75
C TYR A 902 21.53 -26.86 26.50
N MET A 903 22.83 -26.60 26.45
CA MET A 903 23.51 -26.07 25.27
C MET A 903 23.35 -26.98 24.06
N ALA A 904 23.50 -28.30 24.22
CA ALA A 904 23.25 -29.25 23.14
C ALA A 904 21.80 -29.15 22.62
N VAL A 905 20.80 -29.11 23.50
CA VAL A 905 19.38 -28.95 23.09
C VAL A 905 19.17 -27.65 22.32
N VAL A 906 19.73 -26.51 22.77
CA VAL A 906 19.63 -25.23 22.07
C VAL A 906 20.29 -25.29 20.68
N LEU A 907 21.50 -25.82 20.60
CA LEU A 907 22.29 -25.91 19.35
C LEU A 907 21.63 -26.84 18.33
N TRP A 908 21.20 -28.03 18.74
CA TRP A 908 20.47 -28.96 17.86
C TRP A 908 19.10 -28.43 17.44
N SER A 909 18.43 -27.64 18.28
CA SER A 909 17.19 -26.95 17.90
C SER A 909 17.45 -25.86 16.85
N VAL A 910 18.51 -25.06 17.00
CA VAL A 910 18.91 -24.04 16.00
C VAL A 910 19.31 -24.68 14.67
N ALA A 911 20.04 -25.80 14.71
CA ALA A 911 20.37 -26.59 13.53
C ALA A 911 19.10 -27.14 12.85
N GLY A 912 18.17 -27.73 13.62
CA GLY A 912 16.91 -28.29 13.12
C GLY A 912 15.96 -27.25 12.54
N LEU A 913 15.82 -26.08 13.19
CA LEU A 913 15.05 -24.96 12.67
C LEU A 913 15.66 -24.41 11.36
N SER A 914 16.99 -24.33 11.27
CA SER A 914 17.70 -23.90 10.06
C SER A 914 17.55 -24.91 8.92
N LEU A 915 17.60 -26.21 9.22
CA LEU A 915 17.33 -27.29 8.27
C LEU A 915 15.88 -27.25 7.76
N PHE A 916 14.90 -27.05 8.64
CA PHE A 916 13.49 -26.95 8.27
C PHE A 916 13.23 -25.75 7.35
N ARG A 917 13.80 -24.58 7.66
CA ARG A 917 13.78 -23.39 6.79
C ARG A 917 14.42 -23.68 5.43
N PHE A 918 15.58 -24.32 5.40
CA PHE A 918 16.27 -24.68 4.16
C PHE A 918 15.44 -25.63 3.30
N ILE A 919 14.89 -26.71 3.87
CA ILE A 919 14.04 -27.67 3.16
C ILE A 919 12.80 -26.98 2.56
N GLY A 920 12.12 -26.12 3.32
CA GLY A 920 10.97 -25.37 2.82
C GLY A 920 11.33 -24.40 1.67
N ALA A 921 12.46 -23.70 1.80
CA ALA A 921 12.97 -22.83 0.75
C ALA A 921 13.36 -23.60 -0.53
N MET A 922 13.93 -24.80 -0.39
CA MET A 922 14.24 -25.67 -1.53
C MET A 922 12.96 -26.21 -2.19
N TRP A 923 11.96 -26.63 -1.41
CA TRP A 923 10.66 -27.04 -1.94
C TRP A 923 9.95 -25.89 -2.68
N PHE A 924 10.00 -24.67 -2.15
CA PHE A 924 9.51 -23.48 -2.83
C PHE A 924 10.21 -23.26 -4.19
N LEU A 925 11.54 -23.40 -4.27
CA LEU A 925 12.26 -23.32 -5.56
C LEU A 925 11.80 -24.39 -6.55
N VAL A 926 11.63 -25.64 -6.10
CA VAL A 926 11.13 -26.74 -6.94
C VAL A 926 9.73 -26.45 -7.47
N VAL A 927 8.79 -26.05 -6.60
CA VAL A 927 7.43 -25.65 -7.00
C VAL A 927 7.46 -24.47 -7.97
N ARG A 928 8.32 -23.48 -7.73
CA ARG A 928 8.51 -22.31 -8.59
C ARG A 928 9.08 -22.67 -9.97
N MET A 929 9.93 -23.69 -10.09
CA MET A 929 10.43 -24.15 -11.40
C MET A 929 9.30 -24.68 -12.29
N PHE A 930 8.28 -25.34 -11.71
CA PHE A 930 7.14 -25.86 -12.46
C PHE A 930 5.98 -24.85 -12.62
N ARG A 931 5.68 -24.02 -11.60
CA ARG A 931 4.58 -23.03 -11.65
C ARG A 931 4.98 -21.68 -12.23
N GLY A 932 6.26 -21.32 -12.19
CA GLY A 932 6.79 -20.07 -12.73
C GLY A 932 6.37 -18.79 -11.99
N VAL A 933 6.03 -18.88 -10.69
CA VAL A 933 5.58 -17.77 -9.81
C VAL A 933 6.59 -17.47 -8.71
#